data_AF-A0AAP0E4W7-F1
#
_entry.id   AF-A0AAP0E4W7-F1
#
_cell.length_a   1.000
_cell.length_b   1.000
_cell.length_c   1.000
_cell.angle_alpha   90.00
_cell.angle_beta   90.00
_cell.angle_gamma   90.00
#
_symmetry.space_group_name_H-M   'P 1'
#
loop_
_entity.id
_entity.type
_entity.pdbx_description
1 polymer ?
#
loop_
_entity_poly.entity_id
_entity_poly.type
_entity_poly.pdbx_seq_one_letter_code
_entity_poly.pdbx_strand_id
1 'polypeptide(L)'
;MCPLNLQNLLRLITCKISRGGSEGIVARSENSEKVVVRGRAVVVKKKVLDLKDFRASVIDRVYEFLGRGVSVPARQFSQCRFSPTLAGELSYDVTFEWEEHVGVPGALIVNNSHHSEFFLKTITLEDVPGAGRVHFVCNSWVYPTRRYKYKRVFFSNQTYLPCNTPEPLRIYREEELANLRGNGSEELKEWDRVYDYAYYNNLGDPDKGPEYARPVLGGSSTYPYPRRIRTGRRATKADPKTEKRLPLLSLNFYVPRDERFGSLKMSDFLASALKSLAQVLVPELKALFDKTPNEFDSFQDVFDLYEGGIELPTGLMSKIKDAIPVEIVKELLRSDGEQLLKLPLPQVIKDHHDTLMPYLNRINRTTTKTYATRTLLFSREDGTLKPLAIELSLPHPQGEKRGVTSKVFTPAENGVEGSVWQLAKAYAAVSDSGSHQLISHWLNTHAVIEPFTIATNRQLSVLHPIYKLLQPHFKDTININSLARQILINAGGILERTVFPSKYAMELSSFIYKEWIFTDQALPVDLINRGVAVPDSSKPHGLRLLIEDYPYAVDGLEIWSAIQTWVHEYCSFYYSNDEMVKNDTELQSWWTELREVGHGDKKDDPWWPKMQTLEELTQTCTTIIWVASALHAAVNFGQYPYAGFLPNRPTISRRFMPEPGTPEYAELESNPDKAYLKTITSQLPTLLGITLIEILSRHSSDEIYLGQRETPEWTSDLEALEAFERFSEKLVEIETKILEMNENIMLRNRTGPVNVPYTLLYPSTSDYSKVGGLTGHQGGFKVRRWEFESDCLFQNVKARGQSEISTNGDVELGTRHRESPFESRLKRITPDCQFEPSFCSENNGFNSKLEMNTMGLRGCYTVVRSYQGWTVVFSGLCSAIRGA
;
A
#
# COMPACT_ATOMS: atom_id res chain seq x y z
N MET A 1 -33.40 -27.32 6.40
CA MET A 1 -32.83 -26.53 5.29
C MET A 1 -33.72 -26.72 4.07
N CYS A 2 -34.10 -25.65 3.38
CA CYS A 2 -34.72 -25.70 2.05
C CYS A 2 -34.09 -24.58 1.19
N PRO A 3 -33.85 -24.80 -0.11
CA PRO A 3 -33.35 -23.75 -0.99
C PRO A 3 -34.45 -22.70 -1.22
N LEU A 4 -34.23 -21.47 -0.74
CA LEU A 4 -35.17 -20.36 -0.91
C LEU A 4 -35.11 -19.80 -2.35
N ASN A 5 -36.23 -19.24 -2.80
CA ASN A 5 -36.52 -19.08 -4.22
C ASN A 5 -35.89 -17.81 -4.83
N LEU A 6 -34.64 -17.93 -5.32
CA LEU A 6 -33.80 -16.81 -5.79
C LEU A 6 -34.28 -16.05 -7.05
N GLN A 7 -35.39 -16.44 -7.68
CA GLN A 7 -35.82 -15.93 -9.00
C GLN A 7 -36.14 -14.41 -9.06
N ASN A 8 -36.40 -13.76 -7.92
CA ASN A 8 -36.90 -12.37 -7.93
C ASN A 8 -35.84 -11.29 -8.23
N LEU A 9 -34.54 -11.57 -8.06
CA LEU A 9 -33.50 -10.55 -8.26
C LEU A 9 -33.39 -10.10 -9.73
N LEU A 10 -33.55 -11.03 -10.68
CA LEU A 10 -33.46 -10.73 -12.12
C LEU A 10 -34.69 -10.03 -12.70
N ARG A 11 -35.85 -10.06 -12.03
CA ARG A 11 -37.02 -9.22 -12.42
C ARG A 11 -36.77 -7.72 -12.21
N LEU A 12 -35.67 -7.34 -11.56
CA LEU A 12 -35.35 -5.97 -11.15
C LEU A 12 -34.08 -5.39 -11.79
N ILE A 13 -33.30 -6.19 -12.52
CA ILE A 13 -32.17 -5.71 -13.31
C ILE A 13 -32.62 -5.58 -14.77
N THR A 14 -32.77 -4.34 -15.24
CA THR A 14 -33.03 -4.09 -16.67
C THR A 14 -31.75 -3.64 -17.35
N CYS A 15 -31.07 -4.59 -18.00
CA CYS A 15 -30.03 -4.27 -18.97
C CYS A 15 -30.68 -3.79 -20.26
N LYS A 16 -30.39 -2.55 -20.67
CA LYS A 16 -30.76 -2.04 -22.01
C LYS A 16 -29.49 -1.81 -22.81
N ILE A 17 -29.50 -2.31 -24.05
CA ILE A 17 -28.44 -2.04 -25.02
C ILE A 17 -28.91 -0.83 -25.82
N SER A 18 -28.04 0.17 -25.95
CA SER A 18 -28.48 1.52 -26.31
C SER A 18 -28.31 1.80 -27.81
N ARG A 19 -29.40 2.11 -28.50
CA ARG A 19 -29.37 2.61 -29.88
C ARG A 19 -28.99 4.09 -29.87
N GLY A 20 -28.08 4.48 -30.76
CA GLY A 20 -27.79 5.89 -31.06
C GLY A 20 -29.06 6.61 -31.53
N GLY A 21 -29.29 7.82 -31.03
CA GLY A 21 -30.53 8.56 -31.27
C GLY A 21 -30.52 9.39 -32.56
N SER A 22 -31.23 8.92 -33.58
CA SER A 22 -31.75 9.78 -34.64
C SER A 22 -33.13 9.29 -35.05
N GLU A 23 -34.16 10.13 -34.97
CA GLU A 23 -35.52 9.82 -35.46
C GLU A 23 -35.59 9.98 -37.00
N GLY A 24 -34.77 9.20 -37.70
CA GLY A 24 -34.92 8.97 -39.13
C GLY A 24 -36.04 7.96 -39.38
N ILE A 25 -36.96 8.28 -40.29
CA ILE A 25 -38.08 7.40 -40.64
C ILE A 25 -37.56 6.20 -41.45
N VAL A 26 -37.16 5.14 -40.76
CA VAL A 26 -36.89 3.83 -41.36
C VAL A 26 -38.21 3.07 -41.48
N ALA A 27 -38.58 2.69 -42.70
CA ALA A 27 -39.79 1.90 -42.94
C ALA A 27 -39.69 0.53 -42.25
N ARG A 28 -40.80 0.02 -41.70
CA ARG A 28 -40.84 -1.31 -41.11
C ARG A 28 -40.62 -2.39 -42.18
N SER A 29 -39.45 -3.00 -42.21
CA SER A 29 -39.25 -4.31 -42.82
C SER A 29 -39.76 -5.39 -41.87
N GLU A 30 -40.96 -5.91 -42.10
CA GLU A 30 -41.55 -7.00 -41.31
C GLU A 30 -40.92 -8.36 -41.67
N ASN A 31 -39.61 -8.51 -41.46
CA ASN A 31 -38.85 -9.77 -41.39
C ASN A 31 -37.38 -9.51 -40.98
N SER A 32 -37.16 -9.21 -39.70
CA SER A 32 -35.82 -9.30 -39.09
C SER A 32 -35.77 -10.54 -38.20
N GLU A 33 -34.92 -11.52 -38.52
CA GLU A 33 -34.73 -12.68 -37.63
C GLU A 33 -34.16 -12.21 -36.28
N LYS A 34 -34.80 -12.67 -35.19
CA LYS A 34 -34.42 -12.33 -33.83
C LYS A 34 -33.55 -13.44 -33.24
N VAL A 35 -32.25 -13.19 -33.19
CA VAL A 35 -31.29 -14.09 -32.57
C VAL A 35 -31.38 -13.95 -31.05
N VAL A 36 -31.18 -15.05 -30.32
CA VAL A 36 -31.23 -15.07 -28.86
C VAL A 36 -29.80 -15.15 -28.32
N VAL A 37 -29.20 -13.99 -28.07
CA VAL A 37 -27.85 -13.89 -27.49
C VAL A 37 -27.91 -14.28 -26.02
N ARG A 38 -27.02 -15.21 -25.63
CA ARG A 38 -26.89 -15.68 -24.24
C ARG A 38 -25.75 -14.94 -23.55
N GLY A 39 -25.78 -14.92 -22.23
CA GLY A 39 -24.67 -14.39 -21.46
C GLY A 39 -24.68 -14.81 -20.00
N ARG A 40 -23.62 -14.43 -19.29
CA ARG A 40 -23.43 -14.64 -17.86
C ARG A 40 -23.01 -13.33 -17.20
N ALA A 41 -23.74 -12.89 -16.19
CA ALA A 41 -23.35 -11.79 -15.32
C ALA A 41 -22.79 -12.34 -14.00
N VAL A 42 -21.63 -11.86 -13.56
CA VAL A 42 -21.03 -12.22 -12.27
C VAL A 42 -21.16 -11.03 -11.31
N VAL A 43 -21.85 -11.25 -10.19
CA VAL A 43 -22.05 -10.22 -9.15
C VAL A 43 -21.66 -10.74 -7.77
N VAL A 44 -21.18 -9.84 -6.92
CA VAL A 44 -20.98 -10.08 -5.49
C VAL A 44 -22.03 -9.29 -4.70
N LYS A 45 -22.72 -9.96 -3.78
CA LYS A 45 -23.69 -9.32 -2.89
C LYS A 45 -22.96 -8.57 -1.78
N LYS A 46 -23.47 -7.39 -1.39
CA LYS A 46 -22.96 -6.61 -0.26
C LYS A 46 -22.68 -7.45 1.00
N LYS A 47 -23.51 -8.45 1.30
CA LYS A 47 -23.37 -9.35 2.47
C LYS A 47 -22.10 -10.22 2.50
N VAL A 48 -21.34 -10.30 1.41
CA VAL A 48 -20.01 -10.91 1.34
C VAL A 48 -18.91 -9.86 1.61
N LEU A 49 -19.20 -8.60 1.31
CA LEU A 49 -18.28 -7.45 1.35
C LEU A 49 -18.74 -6.38 2.36
N ASP A 50 -19.50 -6.78 3.39
CA ASP A 50 -19.93 -5.97 4.54
C ASP A 50 -20.65 -6.86 5.58
N LEU A 51 -20.00 -7.08 6.74
CA LEU A 51 -20.54 -7.89 7.84
C LEU A 51 -21.68 -7.22 8.64
N LYS A 52 -21.95 -5.93 8.44
CA LYS A 52 -22.71 -5.11 9.41
C LYS A 52 -24.23 -5.10 9.22
N ASP A 53 -24.75 -5.52 8.06
CA ASP A 53 -26.14 -5.20 7.68
C ASP A 53 -27.21 -6.25 8.11
N PHE A 54 -27.26 -6.52 9.43
CA PHE A 54 -28.28 -7.40 10.02
C PHE A 54 -29.70 -6.85 9.81
N ARG A 55 -29.86 -5.51 9.72
CA ARG A 55 -31.14 -4.83 9.49
C ARG A 55 -31.62 -4.95 8.03
N ALA A 56 -30.76 -4.79 7.03
CA ALA A 56 -31.12 -5.17 5.66
C ALA A 56 -31.48 -6.66 5.59
N SER A 57 -30.80 -7.55 6.33
CA SER A 57 -31.21 -8.96 6.41
C SER A 57 -32.65 -9.18 6.91
N VAL A 58 -33.20 -8.28 7.73
CA VAL A 58 -34.61 -8.31 8.15
C VAL A 58 -35.52 -7.62 7.13
N ILE A 59 -35.09 -6.51 6.53
CA ILE A 59 -35.87 -5.77 5.52
C ILE A 59 -35.99 -6.58 4.21
N ASP A 60 -34.92 -7.21 3.73
CA ASP A 60 -34.93 -8.19 2.63
C ASP A 60 -35.98 -9.27 2.92
N ARG A 61 -35.88 -9.94 4.08
CA ARG A 61 -36.85 -10.98 4.49
C ARG A 61 -38.27 -10.46 4.53
N VAL A 62 -38.51 -9.22 5.00
CA VAL A 62 -39.84 -8.62 5.06
C VAL A 62 -40.37 -8.29 3.66
N TYR A 63 -39.54 -7.80 2.73
CA TYR A 63 -39.94 -7.57 1.34
C TYR A 63 -40.20 -8.89 0.58
N GLU A 64 -39.38 -9.91 0.81
CA GLU A 64 -39.56 -11.26 0.27
C GLU A 64 -40.82 -11.94 0.85
N PHE A 65 -41.10 -11.77 2.14
CA PHE A 65 -42.25 -12.34 2.85
C PHE A 65 -43.58 -11.63 2.56
N LEU A 66 -43.58 -10.31 2.36
CA LEU A 66 -44.80 -9.52 2.08
C LEU A 66 -45.34 -9.68 0.65
N GLY A 67 -44.64 -10.41 -0.24
CA GLY A 67 -45.16 -10.82 -1.55
C GLY A 67 -45.44 -9.70 -2.55
N ARG A 68 -45.06 -8.44 -2.27
CA ARG A 68 -45.34 -7.26 -3.12
C ARG A 68 -44.40 -7.16 -4.34
N GLY A 69 -44.18 -8.27 -5.03
CA GLY A 69 -43.58 -8.27 -6.36
C GLY A 69 -44.56 -7.67 -7.37
N VAL A 70 -44.22 -6.51 -7.94
CA VAL A 70 -45.10 -5.79 -8.88
C VAL A 70 -45.35 -6.63 -10.14
N SER A 71 -46.61 -6.76 -10.53
CA SER A 71 -47.06 -7.51 -11.69
C SER A 71 -47.12 -6.63 -12.95
N VAL A 72 -46.29 -6.98 -13.94
CA VAL A 72 -46.28 -6.43 -15.30
C VAL A 72 -46.11 -7.63 -16.26
N PRO A 73 -46.81 -7.70 -17.41
CA PRO A 73 -46.91 -8.95 -18.18
C PRO A 73 -45.58 -9.45 -18.74
N ALA A 74 -45.39 -10.77 -18.68
CA ALA A 74 -44.16 -11.42 -19.10
C ALA A 74 -44.09 -11.67 -20.62
N ARG A 75 -43.05 -11.12 -21.24
CA ARG A 75 -42.32 -11.74 -22.36
C ARG A 75 -40.82 -11.59 -22.07
N GLN A 76 -39.99 -12.50 -22.57
CA GLN A 76 -38.51 -12.47 -22.48
C GLN A 76 -37.88 -12.57 -21.06
N PHE A 77 -38.27 -13.54 -20.25
CA PHE A 77 -37.38 -14.14 -19.24
C PHE A 77 -37.79 -15.60 -18.96
N SER A 78 -36.88 -16.56 -19.14
CA SER A 78 -37.16 -17.99 -18.93
C SER A 78 -35.95 -18.76 -18.37
N GLN A 79 -36.16 -19.37 -17.20
CA GLN A 79 -35.31 -20.39 -16.57
C GLN A 79 -33.81 -20.06 -16.40
N CYS A 80 -33.46 -19.36 -15.31
CA CYS A 80 -32.08 -19.32 -14.82
C CYS A 80 -31.70 -20.68 -14.20
N ARG A 81 -30.49 -21.18 -14.47
CA ARG A 81 -29.87 -22.23 -13.64
C ARG A 81 -28.90 -21.60 -12.65
N PHE A 82 -28.56 -22.35 -11.60
CA PHE A 82 -27.57 -21.93 -10.61
C PHE A 82 -26.28 -22.72 -10.82
N SER A 83 -25.14 -22.04 -10.70
CA SER A 83 -23.82 -22.66 -10.63
C SER A 83 -22.98 -21.80 -9.69
N PRO A 84 -22.64 -22.27 -8.49
CA PRO A 84 -21.76 -21.54 -7.59
C PRO A 84 -20.35 -21.51 -8.20
N THR A 85 -19.76 -20.32 -8.24
CA THR A 85 -18.35 -20.10 -8.60
C THR A 85 -17.55 -19.72 -7.34
N LEU A 86 -16.40 -19.05 -7.46
CA LEU A 86 -15.48 -18.81 -6.35
C LEU A 86 -16.13 -18.04 -5.18
N ALA A 87 -15.55 -18.15 -3.97
CA ALA A 87 -16.16 -17.77 -2.70
C ALA A 87 -16.93 -16.43 -2.74
N GLY A 88 -18.26 -16.51 -2.59
CA GLY A 88 -19.14 -15.35 -2.51
C GLY A 88 -19.61 -14.74 -3.84
N GLU A 89 -19.04 -15.16 -4.98
CA GLU A 89 -19.52 -14.77 -6.30
C GLU A 89 -20.82 -15.49 -6.68
N LEU A 90 -21.69 -14.77 -7.38
CA LEU A 90 -22.93 -15.31 -7.94
C LEU A 90 -22.95 -15.09 -9.45
N SER A 91 -22.81 -16.19 -10.19
CA SER A 91 -23.05 -16.25 -11.63
C SER A 91 -24.55 -16.33 -11.93
N TYR A 92 -25.01 -15.50 -12.86
CA TYR A 92 -26.40 -15.44 -13.33
C TYR A 92 -26.47 -15.54 -14.85
N ASP A 93 -27.26 -16.50 -15.35
CA ASP A 93 -27.60 -16.57 -16.77
C ASP A 93 -28.47 -15.35 -17.16
N VAL A 94 -28.08 -14.66 -18.23
CA VAL A 94 -28.82 -13.56 -18.86
C VAL A 94 -29.08 -13.86 -20.34
N THR A 95 -30.09 -13.22 -20.92
CA THR A 95 -30.53 -13.51 -22.29
C THR A 95 -31.11 -12.25 -22.91
N PHE A 96 -30.73 -11.99 -24.18
CA PHE A 96 -31.12 -10.81 -24.92
C PHE A 96 -31.75 -11.24 -26.25
N GLU A 97 -32.90 -10.65 -26.61
CA GLU A 97 -33.30 -10.62 -28.03
C GLU A 97 -32.37 -9.66 -28.76
N TRP A 98 -31.72 -10.16 -29.80
CA TRP A 98 -30.80 -9.41 -30.66
C TRP A 98 -31.38 -9.35 -32.07
N GLU A 99 -31.36 -8.16 -32.66
CA GLU A 99 -31.74 -7.92 -34.04
C GLU A 99 -30.43 -7.68 -34.81
N GLU A 100 -30.11 -8.49 -35.81
CA GLU A 100 -28.75 -8.57 -36.40
C GLU A 100 -28.24 -7.21 -36.93
N HIS A 101 -29.14 -6.36 -37.44
CA HIS A 101 -28.83 -5.00 -37.88
C HIS A 101 -28.41 -4.02 -36.76
N VAL A 102 -28.39 -4.45 -35.49
CA VAL A 102 -27.82 -3.70 -34.36
C VAL A 102 -26.30 -3.89 -34.26
N GLY A 103 -25.73 -4.88 -34.96
CA GLY A 103 -24.29 -5.13 -35.02
C GLY A 103 -23.74 -5.81 -33.78
N VAL A 104 -22.62 -5.31 -33.25
CA VAL A 104 -21.91 -5.88 -32.09
C VAL A 104 -22.14 -4.99 -30.85
N PRO A 105 -22.52 -5.54 -29.68
CA PRO A 105 -22.81 -4.77 -28.48
C PRO A 105 -21.53 -4.22 -27.81
N GLY A 106 -21.19 -2.94 -28.05
CA GLY A 106 -20.05 -2.29 -27.41
C GLY A 106 -20.29 -1.71 -26.01
N ALA A 107 -21.55 -1.58 -25.57
CA ALA A 107 -21.91 -1.06 -24.25
C ALA A 107 -23.25 -1.59 -23.71
N LEU A 108 -23.36 -1.71 -22.39
CA LEU A 108 -24.55 -2.14 -21.65
C LEU A 108 -24.96 -1.07 -20.63
N ILE A 109 -26.25 -0.71 -20.60
CA ILE A 109 -26.82 0.14 -19.55
C ILE A 109 -27.45 -0.74 -18.48
N VAL A 110 -26.91 -0.74 -17.26
CA VAL A 110 -27.36 -1.57 -16.13
C VAL A 110 -28.16 -0.74 -15.12
N ASN A 111 -29.44 -1.05 -14.96
CA ASN A 111 -30.32 -0.39 -13.99
C ASN A 111 -30.64 -1.33 -12.82
N ASN A 112 -30.26 -0.94 -11.59
CA ASN A 112 -30.60 -1.68 -10.38
C ASN A 112 -31.93 -1.16 -9.80
N SER A 113 -33.01 -1.93 -9.96
CA SER A 113 -34.33 -1.62 -9.37
C SER A 113 -34.53 -2.26 -8.00
N HIS A 114 -33.53 -2.96 -7.46
CA HIS A 114 -33.54 -3.47 -6.09
C HIS A 114 -33.31 -2.33 -5.07
N HIS A 115 -33.62 -2.57 -3.81
CA HIS A 115 -33.50 -1.55 -2.75
C HIS A 115 -32.08 -1.42 -2.17
N SER A 116 -31.22 -2.41 -2.46
CA SER A 116 -29.83 -2.56 -1.98
C SER A 116 -28.86 -2.68 -3.16
N GLU A 117 -27.63 -2.21 -2.97
CA GLU A 117 -26.53 -2.27 -3.93
C GLU A 117 -25.92 -3.68 -4.10
N PHE A 118 -25.26 -3.89 -5.24
CA PHE A 118 -24.41 -5.05 -5.54
C PHE A 118 -23.14 -4.61 -6.25
N PHE A 119 -22.09 -5.42 -6.18
CA PHE A 119 -20.87 -5.24 -6.97
C PHE A 119 -20.99 -6.06 -8.26
N LEU A 120 -20.87 -5.43 -9.42
CA LEU A 120 -20.87 -6.10 -10.72
C LEU A 120 -19.41 -6.34 -11.13
N LYS A 121 -18.99 -7.60 -11.20
CA LYS A 121 -17.63 -7.96 -11.66
C LYS A 121 -17.56 -7.94 -13.17
N THR A 122 -18.33 -8.79 -13.82
CA THR A 122 -18.30 -8.95 -15.28
C THR A 122 -19.68 -9.22 -15.87
N ILE A 123 -19.82 -8.94 -17.16
CA ILE A 123 -20.85 -9.54 -18.01
C ILE A 123 -20.12 -10.15 -19.21
N THR A 124 -20.46 -11.38 -19.58
CA THR A 124 -19.99 -12.01 -20.83
C THR A 124 -21.19 -12.35 -21.69
N LEU A 125 -21.14 -12.04 -22.98
CA LEU A 125 -22.09 -12.48 -23.99
C LEU A 125 -21.41 -13.51 -24.87
N GLU A 126 -22.12 -14.59 -25.19
CA GLU A 126 -21.66 -15.70 -26.02
C GLU A 126 -22.59 -15.80 -27.25
N ASP A 127 -22.10 -16.43 -28.33
CA ASP A 127 -22.82 -16.63 -29.60
C ASP A 127 -23.35 -15.32 -30.25
N VAL A 128 -22.64 -14.20 -30.07
CA VAL A 128 -22.97 -12.89 -30.65
C VAL A 128 -22.75 -12.91 -32.17
N PRO A 129 -23.76 -12.59 -33.01
CA PRO A 129 -23.59 -12.50 -34.46
C PRO A 129 -22.44 -11.56 -34.87
N GLY A 130 -21.54 -12.05 -35.72
CA GLY A 130 -20.37 -11.31 -36.21
C GLY A 130 -19.22 -11.12 -35.21
N ALA A 131 -19.33 -11.56 -33.95
CA ALA A 131 -18.29 -11.35 -32.92
C ALA A 131 -17.98 -12.57 -32.02
N GLY A 132 -18.90 -13.54 -31.89
CA GLY A 132 -18.72 -14.69 -31.00
C GLY A 132 -18.85 -14.29 -29.52
N ARG A 133 -17.73 -14.14 -28.81
CA ARG A 133 -17.68 -13.79 -27.38
C ARG A 133 -17.41 -12.30 -27.20
N VAL A 134 -18.26 -11.60 -26.45
CA VAL A 134 -18.06 -10.19 -26.07
C VAL A 134 -18.02 -10.07 -24.54
N HIS A 135 -16.93 -9.56 -24.00
CA HIS A 135 -16.70 -9.49 -22.56
C HIS A 135 -16.74 -8.05 -22.05
N PHE A 136 -17.27 -7.86 -20.83
CA PHE A 136 -17.41 -6.57 -20.15
C PHE A 136 -16.80 -6.71 -18.76
N VAL A 137 -15.65 -6.07 -18.53
CA VAL A 137 -15.03 -5.97 -17.19
C VAL A 137 -15.63 -4.74 -16.52
N CYS A 138 -16.39 -4.96 -15.45
CA CYS A 138 -17.23 -3.94 -14.82
C CYS A 138 -16.69 -3.45 -13.47
N ASN A 139 -16.19 -4.38 -12.64
CA ASN A 139 -15.66 -4.21 -11.27
C ASN A 139 -16.13 -2.94 -10.52
N SER A 140 -17.46 -2.75 -10.38
CA SER A 140 -18.05 -1.52 -9.84
C SER A 140 -19.35 -1.76 -9.06
N TRP A 141 -19.61 -0.91 -8.07
CA TRP A 141 -20.82 -0.93 -7.25
C TRP A 141 -22.02 -0.29 -7.97
N VAL A 142 -23.10 -1.05 -8.12
CA VAL A 142 -24.35 -0.60 -8.75
C VAL A 142 -25.41 -0.35 -7.67
N TYR A 143 -25.53 0.91 -7.23
CA TYR A 143 -26.57 1.36 -6.31
C TYR A 143 -27.98 1.42 -6.95
N PRO A 144 -29.06 1.38 -6.15
CA PRO A 144 -30.43 1.52 -6.62
C PRO A 144 -30.61 2.76 -7.52
N THR A 145 -31.25 2.61 -8.69
CA THR A 145 -31.31 3.64 -9.75
C THR A 145 -31.74 5.03 -9.23
N ARG A 146 -32.64 5.09 -8.25
CA ARG A 146 -33.09 6.31 -7.54
C ARG A 146 -31.98 7.11 -6.81
N ARG A 147 -30.74 6.61 -6.76
CA ARG A 147 -29.56 7.31 -6.23
C ARG A 147 -28.82 8.12 -7.29
N TYR A 148 -28.88 7.70 -8.55
CA TYR A 148 -28.11 8.31 -9.63
C TYR A 148 -28.92 9.39 -10.38
N LYS A 149 -28.23 10.41 -10.87
CA LYS A 149 -28.78 11.40 -11.82
C LYS A 149 -28.68 10.93 -13.28
N TYR A 150 -27.91 9.87 -13.52
CA TYR A 150 -27.58 9.27 -14.81
C TYR A 150 -27.78 7.75 -14.76
N LYS A 151 -27.67 7.05 -15.90
CA LYS A 151 -27.74 5.57 -15.95
C LYS A 151 -26.34 4.99 -15.93
N ARG A 152 -26.11 3.87 -15.23
CA ARG A 152 -24.78 3.22 -15.22
C ARG A 152 -24.52 2.53 -16.56
N VAL A 153 -23.51 3.00 -17.28
CA VAL A 153 -23.00 2.38 -18.51
C VAL A 153 -21.77 1.53 -18.18
N PHE A 154 -21.63 0.40 -18.88
CA PHE A 154 -20.45 -0.45 -18.87
C PHE A 154 -20.07 -0.77 -20.32
N PHE A 155 -18.79 -0.66 -20.65
CA PHE A 155 -18.28 -0.90 -22.00
C PHE A 155 -17.68 -2.30 -22.12
N SER A 156 -17.66 -2.84 -23.35
CA SER A 156 -16.91 -4.05 -23.67
C SER A 156 -15.41 -3.84 -23.41
N ASN A 157 -14.66 -4.90 -23.20
CA ASN A 157 -13.22 -4.84 -22.91
C ASN A 157 -12.34 -4.35 -24.08
N GLN A 158 -12.89 -4.11 -25.27
CA GLN A 158 -12.19 -3.50 -26.41
C GLN A 158 -11.58 -2.12 -26.07
N THR A 159 -10.40 -1.82 -26.63
CA THR A 159 -9.73 -0.53 -26.49
C THR A 159 -9.98 0.38 -27.69
N TYR A 160 -10.14 1.68 -27.45
CA TYR A 160 -10.27 2.70 -28.48
C TYR A 160 -9.62 4.03 -28.05
N LEU A 161 -8.84 4.64 -28.95
CA LEU A 161 -8.61 6.09 -28.93
C LEU A 161 -9.94 6.85 -29.18
N PRO A 162 -10.08 8.14 -28.84
CA PRO A 162 -11.30 8.91 -29.08
C PRO A 162 -11.71 8.91 -30.57
N CYS A 163 -10.75 9.15 -31.47
CA CYS A 163 -10.96 9.10 -32.93
C CYS A 163 -11.46 7.73 -33.42
N ASN A 164 -10.92 6.64 -32.87
CA ASN A 164 -11.26 5.27 -33.23
C ASN A 164 -12.53 4.74 -32.54
N THR A 165 -13.15 5.53 -31.66
CA THR A 165 -14.37 5.10 -30.95
C THR A 165 -15.54 4.98 -31.93
N PRO A 166 -16.23 3.82 -32.01
CA PRO A 166 -17.39 3.65 -32.88
C PRO A 166 -18.47 4.70 -32.62
N GLU A 167 -19.05 5.26 -33.69
CA GLU A 167 -20.00 6.38 -33.63
C GLU A 167 -21.10 6.22 -32.56
N PRO A 168 -21.80 5.06 -32.42
CA PRO A 168 -22.86 4.90 -31.42
C PRO A 168 -22.38 4.89 -29.97
N LEU A 169 -21.06 4.77 -29.72
CA LEU A 169 -20.47 4.76 -28.39
C LEU A 169 -19.93 6.13 -27.95
N ARG A 170 -19.70 7.06 -28.88
CA ARG A 170 -19.09 8.37 -28.60
C ARG A 170 -19.87 9.17 -27.55
N ILE A 171 -21.19 9.25 -27.71
CA ILE A 171 -22.07 9.92 -26.73
C ILE A 171 -21.94 9.31 -25.32
N TYR A 172 -21.84 7.99 -25.19
CA TYR A 172 -21.71 7.35 -23.87
C TYR A 172 -20.31 7.50 -23.28
N ARG A 173 -19.27 7.58 -24.13
CA ARG A 173 -17.89 7.89 -23.74
C ARG A 173 -17.81 9.30 -23.13
N GLU A 174 -18.43 10.28 -23.79
CA GLU A 174 -18.52 11.66 -23.33
C GLU A 174 -19.42 11.82 -22.09
N GLU A 175 -20.61 11.20 -22.07
CA GLU A 175 -21.53 11.22 -20.93
C GLU A 175 -20.89 10.63 -19.66
N GLU A 176 -20.22 9.48 -19.74
CA GLU A 176 -19.55 8.89 -18.57
C GLU A 176 -18.43 9.80 -18.05
N LEU A 177 -17.59 10.38 -18.92
CA LEU A 177 -16.58 11.35 -18.49
C LEU A 177 -17.20 12.64 -17.89
N ALA A 178 -18.36 13.09 -18.37
CA ALA A 178 -19.11 14.18 -17.73
C ALA A 178 -19.64 13.77 -16.34
N ASN A 179 -20.17 12.55 -16.20
CA ASN A 179 -20.66 12.01 -14.92
C ASN A 179 -19.52 11.81 -13.90
N LEU A 180 -18.33 11.41 -14.35
CA LEU A 180 -17.13 11.24 -13.51
C LEU A 180 -16.51 12.59 -13.11
N ARG A 181 -16.59 13.63 -13.95
CA ARG A 181 -16.13 14.99 -13.61
C ARG A 181 -17.08 15.74 -12.66
N GLY A 182 -18.38 15.46 -12.73
CA GLY A 182 -19.39 16.08 -11.87
C GLY A 182 -19.60 17.58 -12.10
N ASN A 183 -20.21 18.27 -11.13
CA ASN A 183 -20.60 19.69 -11.24
C ASN A 183 -19.92 20.65 -10.25
N GLY A 184 -18.97 20.17 -9.44
CA GLY A 184 -18.20 20.99 -8.49
C GLY A 184 -18.97 21.65 -7.33
N SER A 185 -20.31 21.62 -7.33
CA SER A 185 -21.16 22.44 -6.42
C SER A 185 -21.75 21.69 -5.23
N GLU A 186 -21.90 20.36 -5.29
CA GLU A 186 -22.62 19.58 -4.26
C GLU A 186 -21.69 18.84 -3.29
N GLU A 187 -22.18 18.55 -2.08
CA GLU A 187 -21.51 17.69 -1.09
C GLU A 187 -21.69 16.22 -1.51
N LEU A 188 -20.59 15.54 -1.84
CA LEU A 188 -20.63 14.21 -2.46
C LEU A 188 -21.10 13.13 -1.47
N LYS A 189 -21.70 12.05 -2.00
CA LYS A 189 -22.36 10.99 -1.26
C LYS A 189 -21.74 9.62 -1.58
N GLU A 190 -21.96 8.66 -0.69
CA GLU A 190 -21.34 7.32 -0.75
C GLU A 190 -21.43 6.62 -2.11
N TRP A 191 -22.52 6.81 -2.86
CA TRP A 191 -22.76 6.20 -4.17
C TRP A 191 -22.21 7.01 -5.36
N ASP A 192 -21.69 8.22 -5.13
CA ASP A 192 -21.20 9.09 -6.20
C ASP A 192 -19.80 8.65 -6.68
N ARG A 193 -19.56 8.75 -7.98
CA ARG A 193 -18.30 8.40 -8.66
C ARG A 193 -17.59 9.65 -9.20
N VAL A 194 -17.67 10.76 -8.46
CA VAL A 194 -17.19 12.07 -8.90
C VAL A 194 -15.74 12.29 -8.47
N TYR A 195 -14.86 12.36 -9.46
CA TYR A 195 -13.45 12.72 -9.34
C TYR A 195 -13.33 14.22 -9.60
N ASP A 196 -12.89 14.97 -8.60
CA ASP A 196 -12.72 16.43 -8.67
C ASP A 196 -11.68 16.87 -7.64
N TYR A 197 -11.16 18.09 -7.74
CA TYR A 197 -9.98 18.55 -7.00
C TYR A 197 -10.31 19.43 -5.80
N ALA A 198 -9.48 19.37 -4.77
CA ALA A 198 -9.46 20.35 -3.69
C ALA A 198 -8.06 20.48 -3.04
N TYR A 199 -7.82 21.62 -2.39
CA TYR A 199 -6.62 21.86 -1.56
C TYR A 199 -6.63 20.99 -0.30
N TYR A 200 -5.49 20.84 0.37
CA TYR A 200 -5.40 20.22 1.70
C TYR A 200 -5.85 21.20 2.80
N ASN A 201 -7.10 21.64 2.70
CA ASN A 201 -7.78 22.52 3.65
C ASN A 201 -8.60 21.74 4.71
N ASN A 202 -8.47 20.42 4.80
CA ASN A 202 -9.24 19.58 5.73
C ASN A 202 -8.40 18.97 6.87
N LEU A 203 -7.13 19.39 7.02
CA LEU A 203 -6.20 18.86 8.03
C LEU A 203 -6.37 19.51 9.41
N GLY A 204 -6.73 20.80 9.44
CA GLY A 204 -6.97 21.55 10.67
C GLY A 204 -8.39 21.36 11.24
N ASP A 205 -8.56 21.67 12.51
CA ASP A 205 -9.84 21.63 13.22
C ASP A 205 -10.07 22.91 14.08
N PRO A 206 -10.05 24.11 13.47
CA PRO A 206 -10.10 25.39 14.19
C PRO A 206 -11.40 25.61 14.99
N ASP A 207 -12.47 24.86 14.70
CA ASP A 207 -13.69 24.81 15.52
C ASP A 207 -13.43 24.24 16.94
N LYS A 208 -12.29 23.59 17.20
CA LYS A 208 -11.87 23.12 18.54
C LYS A 208 -10.97 24.10 19.29
N GLY A 209 -10.13 24.86 18.57
CA GLY A 209 -9.13 25.75 19.17
C GLY A 209 -8.02 26.15 18.18
N PRO A 210 -7.33 27.28 18.42
CA PRO A 210 -6.26 27.78 17.55
C PRO A 210 -5.06 26.81 17.44
N GLU A 211 -4.83 25.97 18.43
CA GLU A 211 -3.81 24.92 18.44
C GLU A 211 -4.10 23.78 17.44
N TYR A 212 -5.36 23.63 17.02
CA TYR A 212 -5.79 22.70 15.96
C TYR A 212 -5.89 23.36 14.57
N ALA A 213 -5.73 24.68 14.45
CA ALA A 213 -5.66 25.34 13.16
C ALA A 213 -4.39 24.95 12.38
N ARG A 214 -4.50 24.74 11.07
CA ARG A 214 -3.37 24.45 10.16
C ARG A 214 -3.54 25.29 8.90
N PRO A 215 -2.44 25.72 8.24
CA PRO A 215 -2.56 26.40 6.95
C PRO A 215 -3.16 25.48 5.89
N VAL A 216 -3.89 26.08 4.95
CA VAL A 216 -4.31 25.39 3.72
C VAL A 216 -3.06 25.18 2.86
N LEU A 217 -2.83 23.94 2.43
CA LEU A 217 -1.75 23.61 1.49
C LEU A 217 -2.34 23.40 0.10
N GLY A 218 -1.75 24.06 -0.88
CA GLY A 218 -2.26 24.19 -2.25
C GLY A 218 -2.92 25.54 -2.50
N GLY A 219 -2.75 26.10 -3.70
CA GLY A 219 -3.38 27.35 -4.12
C GLY A 219 -2.65 28.63 -3.64
N SER A 220 -1.38 28.53 -3.24
CA SER A 220 -0.55 29.69 -2.89
C SER A 220 0.94 29.42 -3.11
N SER A 221 1.73 30.45 -3.41
CA SER A 221 3.20 30.36 -3.50
C SER A 221 3.88 30.20 -2.12
N THR A 222 3.21 30.58 -1.03
CA THR A 222 3.67 30.32 0.34
C THR A 222 3.64 28.82 0.65
N TYR A 223 2.51 28.18 0.38
CA TYR A 223 2.24 26.76 0.62
C TYR A 223 1.67 26.09 -0.65
N PRO A 224 2.50 25.82 -1.67
CA PRO A 224 2.08 25.08 -2.84
C PRO A 224 1.96 23.58 -2.50
N TYR A 225 1.02 22.87 -3.12
CA TYR A 225 0.83 21.43 -2.85
C TYR A 225 0.04 20.71 -3.96
N PRO A 226 0.28 19.42 -4.21
CA PRO A 226 -0.61 18.58 -5.01
C PRO A 226 -2.07 18.69 -4.56
N ARG A 227 -3.02 18.58 -5.49
CA ARG A 227 -4.45 18.49 -5.15
C ARG A 227 -4.80 17.10 -4.60
N ARG A 228 -5.86 17.06 -3.81
CA ARG A 228 -6.51 15.81 -3.34
C ARG A 228 -7.94 15.68 -3.87
N ILE A 229 -8.56 14.54 -3.64
CA ILE A 229 -9.97 14.31 -3.98
C ILE A 229 -10.88 15.31 -3.24
N ARG A 230 -11.75 16.00 -3.99
CA ARG A 230 -12.78 16.88 -3.45
C ARG A 230 -13.78 16.06 -2.64
N THR A 231 -14.09 16.50 -1.43
CA THR A 231 -15.09 15.86 -0.57
C THR A 231 -16.34 16.71 -0.34
N GLY A 232 -16.28 18.01 -0.60
CA GLY A 232 -17.45 18.90 -0.66
C GLY A 232 -18.21 19.10 0.66
N ARG A 233 -17.63 18.73 1.82
CA ARG A 233 -18.23 19.05 3.12
C ARG A 233 -18.21 20.56 3.34
N ARG A 234 -19.10 21.04 4.22
CA ARG A 234 -19.18 22.46 4.60
C ARG A 234 -17.86 22.93 5.26
N ALA A 235 -17.58 24.22 5.17
CA ALA A 235 -16.47 24.84 5.90
C ALA A 235 -16.68 24.79 7.43
N THR A 236 -15.62 25.05 8.20
CA THR A 236 -15.71 25.26 9.65
C THR A 236 -16.40 26.59 9.99
N LYS A 237 -16.81 26.79 11.25
CA LYS A 237 -17.32 28.09 11.71
C LYS A 237 -16.20 29.08 11.97
N ALA A 238 -15.07 28.60 12.49
CA ALA A 238 -13.92 29.42 12.86
C ALA A 238 -13.11 29.93 11.65
N ASP A 239 -13.02 29.14 10.57
CA ASP A 239 -12.38 29.54 9.30
C ASP A 239 -13.19 29.05 8.08
N PRO A 240 -13.70 29.96 7.21
CA PRO A 240 -14.40 29.59 6.00
C PRO A 240 -13.50 28.94 4.92
N LYS A 241 -12.17 29.01 5.05
CA LYS A 241 -11.24 28.33 4.12
C LYS A 241 -11.01 26.86 4.48
N THR A 242 -11.11 26.49 5.76
CA THR A 242 -10.94 25.12 6.25
C THR A 242 -12.22 24.29 6.05
N GLU A 243 -12.13 23.13 5.39
CA GLU A 243 -13.23 22.17 5.25
C GLU A 243 -13.44 21.42 6.58
N LYS A 244 -14.69 21.35 7.03
CA LYS A 244 -15.01 20.73 8.32
C LYS A 244 -14.64 19.25 8.35
N ARG A 245 -13.98 18.85 9.44
CA ARG A 245 -13.58 17.46 9.71
C ARG A 245 -14.74 16.61 10.22
N LEU A 246 -14.62 15.31 9.99
CA LEU A 246 -15.51 14.30 10.58
C LEU A 246 -14.98 13.88 11.96
N PRO A 247 -15.84 13.33 12.86
CA PRO A 247 -15.37 12.68 14.09
C PRO A 247 -14.27 11.65 13.77
N LEU A 248 -13.22 11.57 14.60
CA LEU A 248 -11.96 10.92 14.23
C LEU A 248 -12.13 9.53 13.61
N LEU A 249 -12.94 8.68 14.25
CA LEU A 249 -13.23 7.29 13.86
C LEU A 249 -14.39 7.15 12.84
N SER A 250 -14.84 8.23 12.20
CA SER A 250 -15.97 8.20 11.27
C SER A 250 -15.54 7.75 9.87
N LEU A 251 -16.18 6.68 9.39
CA LEU A 251 -15.88 6.03 8.10
C LEU A 251 -16.64 6.65 6.92
N ASN A 252 -17.35 7.74 7.20
CA ASN A 252 -18.25 8.43 6.28
C ASN A 252 -17.52 9.55 5.52
N PHE A 253 -16.21 9.43 5.35
CA PHE A 253 -15.45 10.28 4.44
C PHE A 253 -15.79 9.90 2.99
N TYR A 254 -15.87 10.90 2.11
CA TYR A 254 -16.13 10.64 0.71
C TYR A 254 -14.86 10.21 -0.03
N VAL A 255 -15.02 9.18 -0.85
CA VAL A 255 -14.20 8.85 -2.02
C VAL A 255 -15.14 8.37 -3.13
N PRO A 256 -14.77 8.47 -4.41
CA PRO A 256 -15.48 7.80 -5.51
C PRO A 256 -15.76 6.35 -5.15
N ARG A 257 -17.02 5.89 -5.33
CA ARG A 257 -17.47 4.64 -4.71
C ARG A 257 -16.58 3.42 -5.00
N ASP A 258 -16.02 3.35 -6.20
CA ASP A 258 -15.21 2.23 -6.66
C ASP A 258 -13.72 2.31 -6.21
N GLU A 259 -13.26 3.48 -5.77
CA GLU A 259 -11.95 3.68 -5.08
C GLU A 259 -11.99 3.27 -3.61
N ARG A 260 -13.19 3.04 -3.04
CA ARG A 260 -13.35 2.69 -1.63
C ARG A 260 -12.98 1.24 -1.39
N PHE A 261 -12.11 1.04 -0.40
CA PHE A 261 -11.68 -0.24 0.16
C PHE A 261 -12.82 -1.26 0.34
N GLY A 262 -12.48 -2.55 0.26
CA GLY A 262 -13.34 -3.62 0.75
C GLY A 262 -13.60 -3.50 2.26
N SER A 263 -14.62 -4.22 2.75
CA SER A 263 -15.00 -4.16 4.17
C SER A 263 -13.92 -4.70 5.10
N LEU A 264 -13.09 -5.61 4.61
CA LEU A 264 -12.16 -6.41 5.40
C LEU A 264 -10.95 -5.55 5.75
N LYS A 265 -10.28 -5.00 4.73
CA LYS A 265 -9.26 -3.94 4.83
C LYS A 265 -9.73 -2.71 5.59
N MET A 266 -10.97 -2.28 5.38
CA MET A 266 -11.53 -1.19 6.18
C MET A 266 -11.62 -1.64 7.64
N SER A 267 -12.07 -2.86 7.94
CA SER A 267 -12.06 -3.42 9.29
C SER A 267 -10.64 -3.54 9.85
N ASP A 268 -9.69 -4.16 9.15
CA ASP A 268 -8.30 -4.41 9.58
C ASP A 268 -7.54 -3.12 9.83
N PHE A 269 -7.60 -2.17 8.89
CA PHE A 269 -6.93 -0.87 9.01
C PHE A 269 -7.48 -0.10 10.20
N LEU A 270 -8.80 -0.16 10.44
CA LEU A 270 -9.43 0.50 11.59
C LEU A 270 -9.18 -0.25 12.90
N ALA A 271 -9.20 -1.58 12.90
CA ALA A 271 -8.89 -2.41 14.06
C ALA A 271 -7.45 -2.19 14.50
N SER A 272 -6.54 -2.03 13.54
CA SER A 272 -5.12 -1.78 13.80
C SER A 272 -4.84 -0.29 14.13
N ALA A 273 -5.55 0.66 13.52
CA ALA A 273 -5.53 2.05 13.96
C ALA A 273 -6.14 2.21 15.37
N LEU A 274 -7.16 1.42 15.73
CA LEU A 274 -7.72 1.34 17.06
C LEU A 274 -6.83 0.56 18.05
N LYS A 275 -6.08 -0.46 17.61
CA LYS A 275 -4.98 -1.09 18.37
C LYS A 275 -3.96 -0.01 18.76
N SER A 276 -3.49 0.75 17.77
CA SER A 276 -2.57 1.87 17.95
C SER A 276 -3.12 2.95 18.90
N LEU A 277 -4.38 3.37 18.74
CA LEU A 277 -5.01 4.40 19.57
C LEU A 277 -5.38 3.90 20.98
N ALA A 278 -5.76 2.63 21.14
CA ALA A 278 -5.98 2.03 22.46
C ALA A 278 -4.65 1.86 23.21
N GLN A 279 -3.57 1.52 22.51
CA GLN A 279 -2.19 1.56 23.00
C GLN A 279 -1.72 2.97 23.42
N VAL A 280 -2.44 4.05 23.11
CA VAL A 280 -2.20 5.39 23.71
C VAL A 280 -2.85 5.51 25.09
N LEU A 281 -4.07 5.00 25.21
CA LEU A 281 -4.86 5.13 26.43
C LEU A 281 -4.32 4.22 27.56
N VAL A 282 -3.55 3.17 27.25
CA VAL A 282 -2.95 2.31 28.29
C VAL A 282 -1.82 3.00 29.05
N PRO A 283 -0.77 3.56 28.41
CA PRO A 283 0.32 4.20 29.14
C PRO A 283 -0.11 5.50 29.81
N GLU A 284 -1.00 6.30 29.19
CA GLU A 284 -1.58 7.49 29.84
C GLU A 284 -2.34 7.14 31.15
N LEU A 285 -2.94 5.93 31.24
CA LEU A 285 -3.57 5.43 32.47
C LEU A 285 -2.60 4.71 33.43
N LYS A 286 -1.55 4.02 32.93
CA LYS A 286 -0.49 3.42 33.76
C LYS A 286 0.38 4.48 34.43
N ALA A 287 0.61 5.62 33.76
CA ALA A 287 1.48 6.71 34.21
C ALA A 287 1.08 7.32 35.57
N LEU A 288 -0.14 7.05 36.05
CA LEU A 288 -0.63 7.41 37.38
C LEU A 288 -0.01 6.58 38.52
N PHE A 289 0.71 5.49 38.22
CA PHE A 289 1.17 4.49 39.20
C PHE A 289 2.64 4.05 39.04
N ASP A 290 3.41 4.71 38.16
CA ASP A 290 4.79 4.34 37.81
C ASP A 290 5.82 5.29 38.44
N LYS A 291 7.08 4.85 38.57
CA LYS A 291 8.21 5.64 39.08
C LYS A 291 8.90 6.47 37.98
N THR A 292 8.85 6.01 36.72
CA THR A 292 9.46 6.67 35.54
C THR A 292 8.49 6.71 34.36
N PRO A 293 7.28 7.28 34.53
CA PRO A 293 6.14 7.08 33.63
C PRO A 293 6.40 7.52 32.17
N ASN A 294 6.22 6.56 31.24
CA ASN A 294 6.37 6.68 29.78
C ASN A 294 7.81 6.77 29.22
N GLU A 295 8.83 6.42 30.01
CA GLU A 295 10.21 6.27 29.52
C GLU A 295 10.58 4.80 29.27
N PHE A 296 11.71 4.57 28.60
CA PHE A 296 12.49 3.33 28.74
C PHE A 296 13.71 3.65 29.61
N ASP A 297 14.00 2.81 30.58
CA ASP A 297 15.14 2.94 31.49
C ASP A 297 16.34 2.07 31.10
N SER A 298 16.14 1.04 30.26
CA SER A 298 17.20 0.23 29.62
C SER A 298 16.83 -0.25 28.20
N PHE A 299 17.80 -0.83 27.47
CA PHE A 299 17.51 -1.51 26.19
C PHE A 299 16.71 -2.80 26.35
N GLN A 300 16.75 -3.48 27.50
CA GLN A 300 15.93 -4.67 27.74
C GLN A 300 14.45 -4.30 27.71
N ASP A 301 14.07 -3.17 28.28
CA ASP A 301 12.71 -2.61 28.24
C ASP A 301 12.17 -2.42 26.80
N VAL A 302 13.08 -2.30 25.83
CA VAL A 302 12.76 -2.22 24.39
C VAL A 302 12.67 -3.62 23.77
N PHE A 303 13.54 -4.56 24.15
CA PHE A 303 13.48 -5.95 23.70
C PHE A 303 12.26 -6.72 24.24
N ASP A 304 11.86 -6.45 25.48
CA ASP A 304 10.68 -7.03 26.14
C ASP A 304 9.39 -6.83 25.33
N LEU A 305 9.32 -5.77 24.51
CA LEU A 305 8.20 -5.50 23.59
C LEU A 305 7.98 -6.61 22.56
N TYR A 306 9.03 -7.35 22.19
CA TYR A 306 9.00 -8.44 21.21
C TYR A 306 9.13 -9.82 21.87
N GLU A 307 9.76 -9.90 23.05
CA GLU A 307 10.03 -11.17 23.75
C GLU A 307 8.91 -11.59 24.72
N GLY A 308 8.22 -10.64 25.36
CA GLY A 308 7.13 -10.91 26.32
C GLY A 308 5.85 -10.09 26.11
N GLY A 309 5.95 -8.93 25.46
CA GLY A 309 4.84 -7.99 25.28
C GLY A 309 4.51 -7.20 26.56
N ILE A 310 3.51 -6.31 26.47
CA ILE A 310 3.11 -5.43 27.58
C ILE A 310 1.90 -5.99 28.33
N GLU A 311 2.08 -6.31 29.62
CA GLU A 311 0.95 -6.62 30.50
C GLU A 311 -0.06 -5.45 30.56
N LEU A 312 -1.31 -5.71 30.19
CA LEU A 312 -2.39 -4.72 30.22
C LEU A 312 -3.09 -4.69 31.60
N PRO A 313 -3.41 -3.51 32.17
CA PRO A 313 -4.08 -3.44 33.47
C PRO A 313 -5.44 -4.14 33.47
N THR A 314 -5.69 -4.97 34.48
CA THR A 314 -6.93 -5.72 34.65
C THR A 314 -8.15 -4.77 34.69
N GLY A 315 -9.13 -4.99 33.82
CA GLY A 315 -10.31 -4.13 33.69
C GLY A 315 -10.19 -2.99 32.68
N LEU A 316 -9.07 -2.84 31.96
CA LEU A 316 -9.02 -1.97 30.77
C LEU A 316 -9.85 -2.55 29.60
N MET A 317 -9.82 -3.87 29.42
CA MET A 317 -10.40 -4.53 28.24
C MET A 317 -11.94 -4.48 28.19
N SER A 318 -12.62 -4.16 29.30
CA SER A 318 -14.04 -3.80 29.28
C SER A 318 -14.24 -2.39 28.71
N LYS A 319 -13.50 -1.38 29.19
CA LYS A 319 -13.58 0.00 28.66
C LYS A 319 -13.28 0.08 27.16
N ILE A 320 -12.38 -0.78 26.66
CA ILE A 320 -12.11 -0.92 25.21
C ILE A 320 -13.34 -1.50 24.49
N LYS A 321 -13.99 -2.55 25.04
CA LYS A 321 -15.24 -3.13 24.50
C LYS A 321 -16.43 -2.18 24.54
N ASP A 322 -16.50 -1.28 25.53
CA ASP A 322 -17.57 -0.28 25.64
C ASP A 322 -17.39 0.88 24.64
N ALA A 323 -16.16 1.15 24.20
CA ALA A 323 -15.81 2.25 23.29
C ALA A 323 -15.67 1.83 21.82
N ILE A 324 -15.63 0.53 21.51
CA ILE A 324 -15.32 -0.02 20.19
C ILE A 324 -16.41 -1.03 19.76
N PRO A 325 -16.90 -0.99 18.50
CA PRO A 325 -17.83 -1.99 17.97
C PRO A 325 -17.34 -3.44 18.14
N VAL A 326 -18.24 -4.33 18.53
CA VAL A 326 -17.96 -5.74 18.91
C VAL A 326 -17.28 -6.54 17.80
N GLU A 327 -17.45 -6.13 16.54
CA GLU A 327 -16.80 -6.74 15.38
C GLU A 327 -15.28 -6.50 15.41
N ILE A 328 -14.84 -5.29 15.75
CA ILE A 328 -13.42 -4.90 15.79
C ILE A 328 -12.70 -5.57 16.98
N VAL A 329 -13.43 -5.87 18.05
CA VAL A 329 -12.92 -6.59 19.23
C VAL A 329 -12.47 -8.03 18.89
N LYS A 330 -12.94 -8.62 17.78
CA LYS A 330 -12.54 -9.98 17.36
C LYS A 330 -11.17 -9.98 16.68
N GLU A 331 -10.93 -9.06 15.76
CA GLU A 331 -9.65 -8.99 15.02
C GLU A 331 -8.48 -8.55 15.90
N LEU A 332 -8.76 -7.83 16.99
CA LEU A 332 -7.81 -7.48 18.05
C LEU A 332 -7.19 -8.68 18.81
N LEU A 333 -7.66 -9.92 18.58
CA LEU A 333 -7.28 -11.12 19.34
C LEU A 333 -6.39 -12.11 18.56
N ARG A 334 -5.89 -11.74 17.37
CA ARG A 334 -4.93 -12.55 16.61
C ARG A 334 -3.50 -12.08 16.87
N SER A 335 -2.62 -12.99 17.27
CA SER A 335 -1.20 -12.72 17.48
C SER A 335 -0.34 -13.94 17.14
N ASP A 336 0.39 -13.82 16.04
CA ASP A 336 1.43 -14.70 15.51
C ASP A 336 2.67 -13.82 15.20
N GLY A 337 3.88 -14.35 15.32
CA GLY A 337 5.10 -13.56 15.15
C GLY A 337 6.39 -14.37 15.07
N GLU A 338 7.45 -13.73 14.57
CA GLU A 338 8.84 -14.20 14.60
C GLU A 338 9.81 -13.00 14.40
N GLN A 339 11.13 -13.23 14.36
CA GLN A 339 12.15 -12.26 14.82
C GLN A 339 12.81 -11.36 13.74
N LEU A 340 13.53 -10.32 14.21
CA LEU A 340 14.14 -9.24 13.40
C LEU A 340 15.65 -9.40 13.13
N LEU A 341 16.09 -8.89 11.98
CA LEU A 341 17.45 -8.47 11.63
C LEU A 341 17.37 -7.17 10.78
N LYS A 342 18.44 -6.37 10.56
CA LYS A 342 18.28 -4.97 10.06
C LYS A 342 19.47 -4.29 9.33
N LEU A 343 19.30 -3.94 8.04
CA LEU A 343 20.30 -3.32 7.12
C LEU A 343 20.31 -1.76 7.08
N PRO A 344 21.41 -1.11 6.60
CA PRO A 344 21.43 0.28 6.12
C PRO A 344 21.90 0.45 4.64
N LEU A 345 21.71 1.64 4.02
CA LEU A 345 21.87 1.92 2.57
C LEU A 345 22.80 3.15 2.27
N PRO A 346 23.46 3.29 1.07
CA PRO A 346 24.65 4.14 0.85
C PRO A 346 24.48 5.61 0.33
N GLN A 347 25.61 6.24 -0.07
CA GLN A 347 25.93 7.70 -0.22
C GLN A 347 25.53 8.43 -1.53
N VAL A 348 25.76 9.75 -1.76
CA VAL A 348 26.79 10.73 -1.27
C VAL A 348 26.22 11.95 -0.53
N ILE A 349 26.93 12.39 0.54
CA ILE A 349 26.55 13.44 1.52
C ILE A 349 25.07 13.40 1.88
N LYS A 350 24.73 12.75 2.99
CA LYS A 350 23.34 12.75 3.47
C LYS A 350 23.03 14.08 4.15
N ASP A 351 22.47 15.01 3.38
CA ASP A 351 22.18 16.37 3.79
C ASP A 351 20.69 16.58 4.13
N HIS A 352 20.41 16.87 5.39
CA HIS A 352 19.13 17.37 5.88
C HIS A 352 19.25 18.82 6.41
N HIS A 353 20.39 19.48 6.22
CA HIS A 353 20.69 20.79 6.80
C HIS A 353 19.77 21.87 6.21
N ASP A 354 19.86 22.12 4.91
CA ASP A 354 19.16 23.23 4.25
C ASP A 354 17.64 22.99 4.21
N THR A 355 17.23 21.73 4.11
CA THR A 355 15.85 21.25 4.22
C THR A 355 15.22 21.58 5.59
N LEU A 356 15.96 21.43 6.69
CA LEU A 356 15.40 21.57 8.05
C LEU A 356 15.67 22.92 8.70
N MET A 357 16.77 23.60 8.37
CA MET A 357 17.19 24.86 8.99
C MET A 357 16.08 25.94 9.02
N PRO A 358 15.28 26.17 7.95
CA PRO A 358 14.20 27.16 7.95
C PRO A 358 13.06 26.87 8.95
N TYR A 359 12.87 25.61 9.34
CA TYR A 359 11.85 25.18 10.31
C TYR A 359 12.41 24.94 11.71
N LEU A 360 13.73 24.87 11.86
CA LEU A 360 14.39 24.34 13.06
C LEU A 360 14.07 25.11 14.34
N ASN A 361 14.01 26.44 14.28
CA ASN A 361 13.59 27.28 15.40
C ASN A 361 12.10 27.15 15.76
N ARG A 362 11.23 26.82 14.78
CA ARG A 362 9.81 26.58 15.01
C ARG A 362 9.63 25.23 15.71
N ILE A 363 10.33 24.20 15.21
CA ILE A 363 10.34 22.83 15.73
C ILE A 363 10.92 22.78 17.14
N ASN A 364 12.09 23.38 17.40
CA ASN A 364 12.75 23.31 18.71
C ASN A 364 12.00 24.07 19.84
N ARG A 365 10.92 24.79 19.52
CA ARG A 365 9.97 25.37 20.49
C ARG A 365 8.84 24.41 20.88
N THR A 366 8.75 23.20 20.30
CA THR A 366 7.87 22.13 20.80
C THR A 366 8.60 21.33 21.90
N THR A 367 8.06 20.17 22.29
CA THR A 367 8.76 19.17 23.11
C THR A 367 9.99 18.56 22.40
N THR A 368 10.06 18.62 21.08
CA THR A 368 11.19 18.18 20.27
C THR A 368 12.42 19.06 20.48
N LYS A 369 13.61 18.47 20.44
CA LYS A 369 14.92 19.14 20.34
C LYS A 369 15.71 18.40 19.27
N THR A 370 15.90 19.01 18.11
CA THR A 370 16.52 18.38 16.94
C THR A 370 17.53 19.32 16.29
N TYR A 371 18.24 18.81 15.29
CA TYR A 371 19.30 19.50 14.55
C TYR A 371 19.02 19.45 13.05
N ALA A 372 19.53 20.45 12.34
CA ALA A 372 19.82 20.37 10.92
C ALA A 372 21.09 19.52 10.79
N THR A 373 21.01 18.35 10.15
CA THR A 373 22.10 17.37 10.14
C THR A 373 22.67 17.14 8.75
N ARG A 374 23.98 16.94 8.69
CA ARG A 374 24.71 16.59 7.47
C ARG A 374 25.70 15.47 7.79
N THR A 375 25.60 14.34 7.09
CA THR A 375 26.48 13.19 7.30
C THR A 375 27.44 13.01 6.13
N LEU A 376 28.74 13.11 6.43
CA LEU A 376 29.81 12.75 5.50
C LEU A 376 30.18 11.28 5.72
N LEU A 377 30.20 10.49 4.66
CA LEU A 377 30.72 9.12 4.67
C LEU A 377 31.79 8.96 3.59
N PHE A 378 32.45 7.81 3.56
CA PHE A 378 33.53 7.48 2.63
C PHE A 378 33.27 6.13 1.96
N SER A 379 33.54 6.05 0.66
CA SER A 379 33.52 4.78 -0.09
C SER A 379 34.88 4.12 0.00
N ARG A 380 34.88 2.87 0.48
CA ARG A 380 36.09 2.05 0.63
C ARG A 380 36.37 1.30 -0.67
N GLU A 381 37.62 0.83 -0.79
CA GLU A 381 38.07 -0.08 -1.84
C GLU A 381 37.27 -1.40 -1.89
N ASP A 382 36.61 -1.80 -0.80
CA ASP A 382 35.74 -2.99 -0.73
C ASP A 382 34.26 -2.73 -1.09
N GLY A 383 33.96 -1.56 -1.68
CA GLY A 383 32.61 -1.15 -2.08
C GLY A 383 31.70 -0.73 -0.92
N THR A 384 32.07 -1.00 0.33
CA THR A 384 31.28 -0.63 1.51
C THR A 384 31.53 0.83 1.92
N LEU A 385 30.63 1.39 2.72
CA LEU A 385 30.75 2.77 3.21
C LEU A 385 31.06 2.87 4.71
N LYS A 386 31.83 3.90 5.08
CA LYS A 386 32.12 4.28 6.48
C LYS A 386 31.69 5.72 6.75
N PRO A 387 30.82 6.02 7.73
CA PRO A 387 30.60 7.39 8.16
C PRO A 387 31.90 7.98 8.72
N LEU A 388 32.26 9.18 8.27
CA LEU A 388 33.46 9.92 8.70
C LEU A 388 33.13 11.05 9.67
N ALA A 389 32.00 11.74 9.45
CA ALA A 389 31.58 12.85 10.29
C ALA A 389 30.07 13.07 10.24
N ILE A 390 29.51 13.57 11.34
CA ILE A 390 28.15 14.11 11.43
C ILE A 390 28.25 15.54 11.93
N GLU A 391 27.75 16.48 11.12
CA GLU A 391 27.50 17.86 11.52
C GLU A 391 26.10 17.94 12.15
N LEU A 392 26.02 18.46 13.38
CA LEU A 392 24.77 18.83 14.05
C LEU A 392 24.70 20.35 14.14
N SER A 393 23.70 20.94 13.47
CA SER A 393 23.59 22.40 13.28
C SER A 393 22.31 22.96 13.88
N LEU A 394 22.41 24.17 14.44
CA LEU A 394 21.29 24.95 14.98
C LEU A 394 21.31 26.38 14.41
N PRO A 395 20.17 27.09 14.36
CA PRO A 395 20.17 28.52 14.09
C PRO A 395 20.91 29.25 15.20
N HIS A 396 21.71 30.27 14.86
CA HIS A 396 22.56 30.95 15.84
C HIS A 396 21.74 31.50 17.03
N PRO A 397 22.15 31.29 18.31
CA PRO A 397 21.31 31.60 19.48
C PRO A 397 20.84 33.05 19.60
N GLN A 398 21.59 34.01 19.02
CA GLN A 398 21.21 35.44 18.98
C GLN A 398 20.28 35.81 17.81
N GLY A 399 19.70 34.82 17.11
CA GLY A 399 18.71 34.99 16.04
C GLY A 399 19.24 34.62 14.65
N GLU A 400 18.33 34.13 13.79
CA GLU A 400 18.58 33.54 12.46
C GLU A 400 19.43 34.43 11.53
N LYS A 401 19.32 35.77 11.64
CA LYS A 401 20.13 36.73 10.86
C LYS A 401 21.64 36.69 11.19
N ARG A 402 22.05 35.95 12.21
CA ARG A 402 23.46 35.68 12.55
C ARG A 402 23.98 34.37 11.96
N GLY A 403 23.17 33.64 11.19
CA GLY A 403 23.54 32.39 10.55
C GLY A 403 23.35 31.16 11.44
N VAL A 404 24.32 30.24 11.38
CA VAL A 404 24.24 28.88 11.92
C VAL A 404 25.32 28.66 12.98
N THR A 405 25.06 27.78 13.93
CA THR A 405 26.05 27.23 14.86
C THR A 405 26.10 25.72 14.70
N SER A 406 27.20 25.24 14.12
CA SER A 406 27.44 23.81 13.86
C SER A 406 28.42 23.21 14.86
N LYS A 407 28.24 21.93 15.18
CA LYS A 407 29.26 21.07 15.82
C LYS A 407 29.46 19.83 14.96
N VAL A 408 30.72 19.44 14.76
CA VAL A 408 31.09 18.25 13.98
C VAL A 408 31.54 17.15 14.94
N PHE A 409 30.99 15.96 14.77
CA PHE A 409 31.28 14.76 15.54
C PHE A 409 31.86 13.69 14.61
N THR A 410 32.87 12.95 15.09
CA THR A 410 33.59 11.93 14.34
C THR A 410 33.49 10.56 15.03
N PRO A 411 33.70 9.43 14.31
CA PRO A 411 33.69 8.10 14.89
C PRO A 411 34.62 7.95 16.10
N ALA A 412 34.04 7.47 17.20
CA ALA A 412 34.73 6.94 18.36
C ALA A 412 34.05 5.62 18.78
N GLU A 413 34.81 4.72 19.38
CA GLU A 413 34.37 3.35 19.71
C GLU A 413 34.36 3.08 21.22
N ASN A 414 35.12 3.86 22.00
CA ASN A 414 35.30 3.71 23.45
C ASN A 414 34.99 5.03 24.18
N GLY A 415 34.79 4.94 25.49
CA GLY A 415 34.59 6.12 26.35
C GLY A 415 33.26 6.85 26.11
N VAL A 416 33.14 8.04 26.72
CA VAL A 416 31.98 8.91 26.53
C VAL A 416 31.92 9.47 25.11
N GLU A 417 33.06 9.59 24.45
CA GLU A 417 33.21 9.95 23.04
C GLU A 417 32.48 8.96 22.13
N GLY A 418 32.57 7.66 22.44
CA GLY A 418 31.78 6.62 21.77
C GLY A 418 30.28 6.86 21.93
N SER A 419 29.82 7.16 23.14
CA SER A 419 28.41 7.47 23.45
C SER A 419 27.92 8.74 22.75
N VAL A 420 28.75 9.80 22.70
CA VAL A 420 28.51 11.03 21.93
C VAL A 420 28.39 10.73 20.44
N TRP A 421 29.21 9.82 19.90
CA TRP A 421 29.10 9.38 18.50
C TRP A 421 27.82 8.55 18.23
N GLN A 422 27.36 7.73 19.18
CA GLN A 422 26.05 7.08 19.08
C GLN A 422 24.91 8.12 19.06
N LEU A 423 24.94 9.12 19.93
CA LEU A 423 23.97 10.22 19.92
C LEU A 423 23.99 11.02 18.62
N ALA A 424 25.17 11.32 18.06
CA ALA A 424 25.29 12.02 16.78
C ALA A 424 24.59 11.26 15.64
N LYS A 425 24.79 9.93 15.58
CA LYS A 425 24.06 9.05 14.64
C LYS A 425 22.56 9.03 14.91
N ALA A 426 22.12 9.06 16.17
CA ALA A 426 20.70 9.12 16.52
C ALA A 426 20.04 10.43 16.03
N TYR A 427 20.69 11.58 16.17
CA TYR A 427 20.16 12.85 15.63
C TYR A 427 20.05 12.83 14.10
N ALA A 428 21.06 12.32 13.40
CA ALA A 428 21.00 12.13 11.94
C ALA A 428 19.87 11.17 11.54
N ALA A 429 19.67 10.09 12.29
CA ALA A 429 18.56 9.16 12.08
C ALA A 429 17.18 9.79 12.36
N VAL A 430 17.04 10.71 13.32
CA VAL A 430 15.81 11.49 13.55
C VAL A 430 15.50 12.37 12.34
N SER A 431 16.47 13.14 11.86
CA SER A 431 16.33 13.98 10.66
C SER A 431 15.86 13.15 9.45
N ASP A 432 16.45 11.96 9.27
CA ASP A 432 16.10 11.06 8.19
C ASP A 432 14.73 10.39 8.38
N SER A 433 14.37 9.91 9.57
CA SER A 433 13.05 9.30 9.82
C SER A 433 11.90 10.26 9.53
N GLY A 434 12.03 11.54 9.93
CA GLY A 434 11.03 12.55 9.58
C GLY A 434 11.02 12.90 8.09
N SER A 435 12.19 12.98 7.45
CA SER A 435 12.31 13.25 6.00
C SER A 435 11.76 12.11 5.15
N HIS A 436 12.06 10.87 5.51
CA HIS A 436 11.55 9.65 4.89
C HIS A 436 10.02 9.61 4.90
N GLN A 437 9.42 9.75 6.09
CA GLN A 437 7.97 9.68 6.26
C GLN A 437 7.25 10.80 5.49
N LEU A 438 7.73 12.04 5.55
CA LEU A 438 7.04 13.20 4.99
C LEU A 438 7.34 13.49 3.53
N ILE A 439 8.57 13.21 3.08
CA ILE A 439 9.04 13.58 1.75
C ILE A 439 9.13 12.33 0.88
N SER A 440 10.00 11.37 1.22
CA SER A 440 10.26 10.20 0.37
C SER A 440 9.04 9.29 0.21
N HIS A 441 8.23 9.15 1.26
CA HIS A 441 7.02 8.31 1.28
C HIS A 441 5.76 9.14 1.05
N TRP A 442 5.41 10.05 1.97
CA TRP A 442 4.14 10.78 1.87
C TRP A 442 4.08 11.76 0.68
N LEU A 443 5.06 12.65 0.50
CA LEU A 443 5.01 13.59 -0.62
C LEU A 443 5.21 12.87 -1.96
N ASN A 444 6.38 12.25 -2.13
CA ASN A 444 6.88 11.80 -3.43
C ASN A 444 6.21 10.52 -3.96
N THR A 445 5.35 9.82 -3.20
CA THR A 445 4.53 8.71 -3.74
C THR A 445 3.05 8.81 -3.42
N HIS A 446 2.64 9.26 -2.23
CA HIS A 446 1.22 9.35 -1.88
C HIS A 446 0.57 10.63 -2.43
N ALA A 447 1.07 11.81 -2.06
CA ALA A 447 0.46 13.08 -2.39
C ALA A 447 0.61 13.45 -3.87
N VAL A 448 1.76 13.17 -4.50
CA VAL A 448 1.97 13.49 -5.92
C VAL A 448 1.22 12.56 -6.89
N ILE A 449 0.82 11.35 -6.50
CA ILE A 449 0.08 10.43 -7.40
C ILE A 449 -1.45 10.65 -7.38
N GLU A 450 -2.02 11.16 -6.27
CA GLU A 450 -3.46 11.41 -6.19
C GLU A 450 -4.01 12.33 -7.32
N PRO A 451 -3.31 13.41 -7.74
CA PRO A 451 -3.66 14.17 -8.95
C PRO A 451 -3.75 13.35 -10.23
N PHE A 452 -2.84 12.39 -10.46
CA PHE A 452 -2.84 11.53 -11.65
C PHE A 452 -4.03 10.57 -11.64
N THR A 453 -4.37 10.00 -10.47
CA THR A 453 -5.58 9.17 -10.31
C THR A 453 -6.85 9.95 -10.62
N ILE A 454 -6.93 11.19 -10.13
CA ILE A 454 -8.09 12.07 -10.35
C ILE A 454 -8.18 12.48 -11.83
N ALA A 455 -7.08 12.95 -12.45
CA ALA A 455 -7.05 13.35 -13.86
C ALA A 455 -7.43 12.19 -14.78
N THR A 456 -6.89 10.99 -14.52
CA THR A 456 -7.13 9.79 -15.34
C THR A 456 -8.61 9.44 -15.38
N ASN A 457 -9.28 9.38 -14.22
CA ASN A 457 -10.72 9.10 -14.15
C ASN A 457 -11.60 10.25 -14.69
N ARG A 458 -11.09 11.48 -14.79
CA ARG A 458 -11.83 12.65 -15.29
C ARG A 458 -11.76 12.83 -16.80
N GLN A 459 -10.65 12.47 -17.42
CA GLN A 459 -10.33 12.87 -18.80
C GLN A 459 -10.05 11.69 -19.73
N LEU A 460 -9.66 10.52 -19.23
CA LEU A 460 -9.44 9.32 -20.04
C LEU A 460 -10.59 8.34 -19.85
N SER A 461 -11.26 7.95 -20.93
CA SER A 461 -12.33 6.95 -20.88
C SER A 461 -11.81 5.59 -20.41
N VAL A 462 -12.69 4.74 -19.84
CA VAL A 462 -12.36 3.33 -19.57
C VAL A 462 -11.99 2.52 -20.82
N LEU A 463 -12.37 3.04 -22.01
CA LEU A 463 -11.97 2.54 -23.33
C LEU A 463 -10.56 2.97 -23.75
N HIS A 464 -9.97 3.99 -23.13
CA HIS A 464 -8.72 4.63 -23.55
C HIS A 464 -7.51 3.75 -23.21
N PRO A 465 -6.52 3.57 -24.11
CA PRO A 465 -5.36 2.72 -23.83
C PRO A 465 -4.57 3.20 -22.61
N ILE A 466 -4.30 4.51 -22.49
CA ILE A 466 -3.57 5.04 -21.32
C ILE A 466 -4.36 4.94 -20.00
N TYR A 467 -5.71 4.85 -20.05
CA TYR A 467 -6.48 4.50 -18.86
C TYR A 467 -6.22 3.03 -18.48
N LYS A 468 -6.35 2.10 -19.44
CA LYS A 468 -6.10 0.67 -19.22
C LYS A 468 -4.66 0.36 -18.78
N LEU A 469 -3.69 1.16 -19.23
CA LEU A 469 -2.31 1.12 -18.79
C LEU A 469 -2.17 1.57 -17.33
N LEU A 470 -2.62 2.79 -16.99
CA LEU A 470 -2.30 3.43 -15.71
C LEU A 470 -3.26 3.08 -14.56
N GLN A 471 -4.54 2.83 -14.83
CA GLN A 471 -5.57 2.64 -13.80
C GLN A 471 -5.21 1.60 -12.72
N PRO A 472 -4.62 0.43 -13.04
CA PRO A 472 -4.25 -0.55 -12.01
C PRO A 472 -3.27 0.04 -10.99
N HIS A 473 -2.29 0.83 -11.43
CA HIS A 473 -1.26 1.39 -10.56
C HIS A 473 -1.79 2.46 -9.59
N PHE A 474 -2.98 3.00 -9.84
CA PHE A 474 -3.64 3.96 -8.96
C PHE A 474 -4.52 3.34 -7.87
N LYS A 475 -4.82 2.04 -7.98
CA LYS A 475 -5.69 1.27 -7.06
C LYS A 475 -5.47 1.70 -5.61
N ASP A 476 -6.58 1.93 -4.90
CA ASP A 476 -6.63 2.30 -3.48
C ASP A 476 -5.97 3.64 -3.05
N THR A 477 -5.27 4.36 -3.95
CA THR A 477 -4.52 5.59 -3.62
C THR A 477 -5.43 6.68 -3.02
N ILE A 478 -6.59 6.91 -3.62
CA ILE A 478 -7.54 7.94 -3.15
C ILE A 478 -8.08 7.60 -1.75
N ASN A 479 -8.32 6.33 -1.44
CA ASN A 479 -8.86 5.94 -0.14
C ASN A 479 -7.79 5.87 0.96
N ILE A 480 -6.58 5.35 0.70
CA ILE A 480 -5.50 5.41 1.71
C ILE A 480 -5.10 6.85 2.04
N ASN A 481 -5.04 7.74 1.05
CA ASN A 481 -4.77 9.16 1.28
C ASN A 481 -5.92 9.86 2.04
N SER A 482 -7.17 9.45 1.81
CA SER A 482 -8.33 9.98 2.53
C SER A 482 -8.35 9.53 4.00
N LEU A 483 -7.98 8.28 4.28
CA LEU A 483 -7.74 7.79 5.64
C LEU A 483 -6.57 8.54 6.29
N ALA A 484 -5.45 8.73 5.59
CA ALA A 484 -4.30 9.48 6.09
C ALA A 484 -4.68 10.93 6.49
N ARG A 485 -5.46 11.64 5.65
CA ARG A 485 -6.03 12.95 5.99
C ARG A 485 -6.98 12.94 7.19
N GLN A 486 -7.59 11.79 7.50
CA GLN A 486 -8.58 11.67 8.59
C GLN A 486 -7.95 11.26 9.92
N ILE A 487 -6.88 10.44 9.97
CA ILE A 487 -6.28 9.96 11.24
C ILE A 487 -4.75 10.18 11.40
N LEU A 488 -4.00 10.33 10.31
CA LEU A 488 -2.54 10.30 10.33
C LEU A 488 -1.93 11.71 10.29
N ILE A 489 -2.17 12.46 9.22
CA ILE A 489 -1.51 13.74 8.89
C ILE A 489 -2.32 14.99 9.29
N ASN A 490 -3.38 14.82 10.08
CA ASN A 490 -4.19 15.92 10.58
C ASN A 490 -3.63 16.56 11.84
N ALA A 491 -4.17 17.73 12.21
CA ALA A 491 -3.93 18.37 13.49
C ALA A 491 -4.20 17.40 14.66
N GLY A 492 -3.17 17.14 15.47
CA GLY A 492 -3.21 16.20 16.60
C GLY A 492 -3.33 14.72 16.22
N GLY A 493 -3.19 14.37 14.93
CA GLY A 493 -3.16 13.00 14.41
C GLY A 493 -1.88 12.25 14.76
N ILE A 494 -1.76 11.00 14.29
CA ILE A 494 -0.65 10.12 14.70
C ILE A 494 0.71 10.71 14.29
N LEU A 495 0.86 11.22 13.05
CA LEU A 495 2.15 11.71 12.55
C LEU A 495 2.66 12.92 13.35
N GLU A 496 1.79 13.87 13.68
CA GLU A 496 2.18 15.04 14.49
C GLU A 496 2.61 14.69 15.93
N ARG A 497 2.31 13.46 16.39
CA ARG A 497 2.72 12.92 17.70
C ARG A 497 3.96 12.03 17.63
N THR A 498 4.24 11.40 16.48
CA THR A 498 5.29 10.38 16.35
C THR A 498 6.55 10.83 15.62
N VAL A 499 6.56 11.92 14.84
CA VAL A 499 7.78 12.46 14.19
C VAL A 499 8.15 13.88 14.61
N PHE A 500 9.45 14.17 14.58
CA PHE A 500 10.05 15.38 15.14
C PHE A 500 9.46 16.73 14.66
N PRO A 501 8.98 16.93 13.41
CA PRO A 501 8.43 18.23 13.00
C PRO A 501 7.10 18.58 13.69
N SER A 502 6.43 17.59 14.29
CA SER A 502 5.13 17.70 14.95
C SER A 502 4.13 18.51 14.10
N LYS A 503 3.46 19.53 14.66
CA LYS A 503 2.46 20.37 13.96
C LYS A 503 2.94 21.13 12.71
N TYR A 504 4.26 21.14 12.42
CA TYR A 504 4.82 21.76 11.23
C TYR A 504 5.14 20.73 10.12
N ALA A 505 4.91 19.43 10.35
CA ALA A 505 5.21 18.34 9.42
C ALA A 505 4.66 18.56 8.01
N MET A 506 3.37 18.91 7.92
CA MET A 506 2.71 19.14 6.64
C MET A 506 3.09 20.48 5.99
N GLU A 507 3.46 21.49 6.78
CA GLU A 507 4.07 22.71 6.23
C GLU A 507 5.44 22.44 5.61
N LEU A 508 6.28 21.63 6.25
CA LEU A 508 7.61 21.25 5.75
C LEU A 508 7.49 20.45 4.44
N SER A 509 6.52 19.55 4.36
CA SER A 509 6.21 18.83 3.11
C SER A 509 5.82 19.79 1.97
N SER A 510 5.02 20.84 2.25
CA SER A 510 4.66 21.89 1.28
C SER A 510 5.81 22.85 0.95
N PHE A 511 6.75 23.07 1.87
CA PHE A 511 7.98 23.80 1.58
C PHE A 511 8.86 23.03 0.58
N ILE A 512 9.07 21.73 0.79
CA ILE A 512 9.91 20.89 -0.08
C ILE A 512 9.25 20.60 -1.44
N TYR A 513 7.91 20.59 -1.53
CA TYR A 513 7.21 20.49 -2.82
C TYR A 513 7.56 21.61 -3.82
N LYS A 514 8.11 22.74 -3.37
CA LYS A 514 8.62 23.81 -4.25
C LYS A 514 9.72 23.32 -5.19
N GLU A 515 10.61 22.49 -4.66
CA GLU A 515 11.75 21.92 -5.38
C GLU A 515 11.42 20.54 -6.02
N TRP A 516 10.17 20.08 -5.92
CA TRP A 516 9.75 18.85 -6.59
C TRP A 516 9.70 19.04 -8.12
N ILE A 517 10.23 18.07 -8.85
CA ILE A 517 10.29 18.06 -10.32
C ILE A 517 9.82 16.69 -10.80
N PHE A 518 8.83 16.64 -11.70
CA PHE A 518 8.25 15.37 -12.16
C PHE A 518 9.25 14.50 -12.94
N THR A 519 10.02 15.10 -13.84
CA THR A 519 11.04 14.40 -14.65
C THR A 519 12.12 13.74 -13.81
N ASP A 520 12.46 14.36 -12.69
CA ASP A 520 13.48 13.89 -11.74
C ASP A 520 12.99 12.71 -10.89
N GLN A 521 11.70 12.37 -10.95
CA GLN A 521 11.20 11.14 -10.32
C GLN A 521 11.50 9.88 -11.16
N ALA A 522 12.04 10.03 -12.37
CA ALA A 522 12.57 8.93 -13.16
C ALA A 522 13.90 8.44 -12.56
N LEU A 523 14.01 7.14 -12.24
CA LEU A 523 15.18 6.61 -11.51
C LEU A 523 16.54 6.95 -12.16
N PRO A 524 16.75 6.84 -13.48
CA PRO A 524 18.01 7.24 -14.11
C PRO A 524 18.37 8.71 -13.86
N VAL A 525 17.37 9.60 -13.84
CA VAL A 525 17.53 11.04 -13.63
C VAL A 525 17.83 11.33 -12.16
N ASP A 526 17.10 10.73 -11.22
CA ASP A 526 17.38 10.82 -9.77
C ASP A 526 18.83 10.40 -9.44
N LEU A 527 19.30 9.27 -9.99
CA LEU A 527 20.65 8.76 -9.74
C LEU A 527 21.74 9.71 -10.27
N ILE A 528 21.51 10.35 -11.42
CA ILE A 528 22.43 11.33 -12.00
C ILE A 528 22.38 12.67 -11.22
N ASN A 529 21.18 13.18 -10.92
CA ASN A 529 20.99 14.46 -10.23
C ASN A 529 21.50 14.41 -8.78
N ARG A 530 21.44 13.25 -8.11
CA ARG A 530 22.08 13.02 -6.80
C ARG A 530 23.60 12.77 -6.88
N GLY A 531 24.20 12.75 -8.06
CA GLY A 531 25.64 12.51 -8.25
C GLY A 531 26.10 11.11 -7.85
N VAL A 532 25.20 10.12 -7.86
CA VAL A 532 25.50 8.71 -7.53
C VAL A 532 25.63 7.81 -8.77
N ALA A 533 25.33 8.36 -9.94
CA ALA A 533 25.59 7.80 -11.26
C ALA A 533 26.10 8.90 -12.21
N VAL A 534 26.69 8.49 -13.33
CA VAL A 534 27.01 9.36 -14.47
C VAL A 534 26.48 8.76 -15.78
N PRO A 535 26.11 9.57 -16.79
CA PRO A 535 25.77 9.06 -18.12
C PRO A 535 26.92 8.23 -18.71
N ASP A 536 26.60 7.05 -19.24
CA ASP A 536 27.55 6.11 -19.85
C ASP A 536 26.81 5.20 -20.82
N SER A 537 26.75 5.59 -22.10
CA SER A 537 26.04 4.85 -23.15
C SER A 537 26.69 3.50 -23.51
N SER A 538 27.79 3.11 -22.87
CA SER A 538 28.38 1.77 -22.98
C SER A 538 27.79 0.76 -21.99
N LYS A 539 27.00 1.22 -21.01
CA LYS A 539 26.41 0.40 -19.95
C LYS A 539 24.95 0.05 -20.23
N PRO A 540 24.46 -1.09 -19.70
CA PRO A 540 23.03 -1.29 -19.51
C PRO A 540 22.42 -0.06 -18.82
N HIS A 541 21.21 0.31 -19.21
CA HIS A 541 20.48 1.48 -18.68
C HIS A 541 21.11 2.85 -18.98
N GLY A 542 22.16 2.92 -19.81
CA GLY A 542 22.74 4.17 -20.32
C GLY A 542 23.50 5.00 -19.28
N LEU A 543 23.75 4.45 -18.10
CA LEU A 543 24.48 5.10 -17.02
C LEU A 543 25.42 4.14 -16.29
N ARG A 544 26.39 4.71 -15.57
CA ARG A 544 27.30 3.98 -14.69
C ARG A 544 27.14 4.49 -13.27
N LEU A 545 26.79 3.59 -12.35
CA LEU A 545 26.79 3.88 -10.92
C LEU A 545 28.21 4.22 -10.43
N LEU A 546 28.31 5.11 -9.44
CA LEU A 546 29.56 5.40 -8.71
C LEU A 546 29.73 4.52 -7.47
N ILE A 547 28.67 3.81 -7.08
CA ILE A 547 28.68 2.73 -6.09
C ILE A 547 28.10 1.52 -6.83
N GLU A 548 28.96 0.58 -7.26
CA GLU A 548 28.54 -0.52 -8.15
C GLU A 548 27.56 -1.47 -7.45
N ASP A 549 27.85 -1.84 -6.20
CA ASP A 549 26.93 -2.55 -5.31
C ASP A 549 26.06 -1.56 -4.51
N TYR A 550 25.08 -0.94 -5.18
CA TYR A 550 24.06 -0.08 -4.57
C TYR A 550 22.68 -0.74 -4.77
N PRO A 551 22.18 -1.53 -3.81
CA PRO A 551 21.08 -2.48 -4.05
C PRO A 551 19.81 -1.84 -4.62
N TYR A 552 19.40 -0.70 -4.07
CA TYR A 552 18.25 0.08 -4.56
C TYR A 552 18.40 0.53 -6.03
N ALA A 553 19.60 0.94 -6.43
CA ALA A 553 19.85 1.42 -7.79
C ALA A 553 20.02 0.27 -8.78
N VAL A 554 20.77 -0.77 -8.39
CA VAL A 554 21.02 -1.97 -9.21
C VAL A 554 19.71 -2.67 -9.56
N ASP A 555 18.93 -3.05 -8.55
CA ASP A 555 17.66 -3.73 -8.75
C ASP A 555 16.68 -2.77 -9.46
N GLY A 556 16.61 -1.53 -8.97
CA GLY A 556 15.71 -0.48 -9.47
C GLY A 556 15.83 -0.22 -10.97
N LEU A 557 17.03 -0.26 -11.53
CA LEU A 557 17.27 -0.01 -12.96
C LEU A 557 16.77 -1.15 -13.85
N GLU A 558 16.90 -2.41 -13.43
CA GLU A 558 16.32 -3.55 -14.16
C GLU A 558 14.79 -3.41 -14.25
N ILE A 559 14.14 -3.00 -13.15
CA ILE A 559 12.69 -2.83 -13.06
C ILE A 559 12.23 -1.61 -13.84
N TRP A 560 12.97 -0.50 -13.74
CA TRP A 560 12.75 0.69 -14.56
C TRP A 560 12.80 0.32 -16.05
N SER A 561 13.82 -0.41 -16.49
CA SER A 561 13.96 -0.88 -17.87
C SER A 561 12.81 -1.81 -18.28
N ALA A 562 12.34 -2.71 -17.40
CA ALA A 562 11.20 -3.58 -17.67
C ALA A 562 9.91 -2.76 -17.86
N ILE A 563 9.63 -1.80 -16.97
CA ILE A 563 8.49 -0.89 -17.08
C ILE A 563 8.60 -0.04 -18.35
N GLN A 564 9.78 0.50 -18.67
CA GLN A 564 10.01 1.33 -19.85
C GLN A 564 9.77 0.54 -21.15
N THR A 565 10.24 -0.71 -21.21
CA THR A 565 10.03 -1.61 -22.36
C THR A 565 8.53 -1.92 -22.54
N TRP A 566 7.85 -2.33 -21.46
CA TRP A 566 6.41 -2.58 -21.45
C TRP A 566 5.59 -1.37 -21.93
N VAL A 567 5.86 -0.19 -21.34
CA VAL A 567 5.16 1.05 -21.69
C VAL A 567 5.44 1.45 -23.14
N HIS A 568 6.68 1.29 -23.62
CA HIS A 568 7.03 1.58 -25.00
C HIS A 568 6.32 0.64 -25.99
N GLU A 569 6.35 -0.68 -25.78
CA GLU A 569 5.62 -1.64 -26.61
C GLU A 569 4.11 -1.35 -26.62
N TYR A 570 3.51 -1.18 -25.44
CA TYR A 570 2.08 -0.91 -25.29
C TYR A 570 1.67 0.40 -25.98
N CYS A 571 2.40 1.50 -25.76
CA CYS A 571 2.07 2.78 -26.39
C CYS A 571 2.29 2.75 -27.90
N SER A 572 3.35 2.11 -28.40
CA SER A 572 3.65 2.03 -29.85
C SER A 572 2.56 1.31 -30.64
N PHE A 573 1.86 0.34 -30.03
CA PHE A 573 0.75 -0.37 -30.66
C PHE A 573 -0.46 0.55 -30.93
N TYR A 574 -0.81 1.46 -30.00
CA TYR A 574 -1.93 2.40 -30.20
C TYR A 574 -1.52 3.70 -30.90
N TYR A 575 -0.27 4.15 -30.74
CA TYR A 575 0.24 5.42 -31.25
C TYR A 575 1.41 5.19 -32.22
N SER A 576 1.10 4.96 -33.49
CA SER A 576 2.13 4.69 -34.52
C SER A 576 3.09 5.85 -34.83
N ASN A 577 2.78 7.07 -34.35
CA ASN A 577 3.57 8.29 -34.54
C ASN A 577 3.10 9.42 -33.60
N ASP A 578 3.94 10.44 -33.43
CA ASP A 578 3.68 11.63 -32.61
C ASP A 578 2.37 12.37 -32.95
N GLU A 579 1.96 12.38 -34.23
CA GLU A 579 0.75 13.10 -34.64
C GLU A 579 -0.51 12.45 -34.06
N MET A 580 -0.49 11.14 -33.79
CA MET A 580 -1.57 10.48 -33.03
C MET A 580 -1.60 10.93 -31.56
N VAL A 581 -0.45 11.20 -30.94
CA VAL A 581 -0.36 11.68 -29.55
C VAL A 581 -0.91 13.10 -29.42
N LYS A 582 -0.58 13.99 -30.38
CA LYS A 582 -1.08 15.38 -30.41
C LYS A 582 -2.59 15.47 -30.64
N ASN A 583 -3.13 14.62 -31.52
CA ASN A 583 -4.55 14.66 -31.89
C ASN A 583 -5.46 13.84 -30.96
N ASP A 584 -4.92 13.15 -29.95
CA ASP A 584 -5.75 12.52 -28.91
C ASP A 584 -6.27 13.57 -27.91
N THR A 585 -7.51 14.00 -28.12
CA THR A 585 -8.17 15.03 -27.30
C THR A 585 -8.37 14.64 -25.84
N GLU A 586 -8.46 13.34 -25.51
CA GLU A 586 -8.55 12.89 -24.11
C GLU A 586 -7.18 12.97 -23.45
N LEU A 587 -6.12 12.51 -24.12
CA LEU A 587 -4.74 12.58 -23.64
C LEU A 587 -4.28 14.04 -23.42
N GLN A 588 -4.54 14.93 -24.37
CA GLN A 588 -4.22 16.35 -24.23
C GLN A 588 -4.99 17.00 -23.07
N SER A 589 -6.27 16.66 -22.89
CA SER A 589 -7.10 17.17 -21.79
C SER A 589 -6.65 16.64 -20.43
N TRP A 590 -6.31 15.34 -20.35
CA TRP A 590 -5.75 14.68 -19.17
C TRP A 590 -4.47 15.36 -18.69
N TRP A 591 -3.52 15.55 -19.61
CA TRP A 591 -2.23 16.15 -19.28
C TRP A 591 -2.35 17.63 -18.90
N THR A 592 -3.18 18.39 -19.63
CA THR A 592 -3.45 19.81 -19.33
C THR A 592 -4.11 19.98 -17.96
N GLU A 593 -5.16 19.23 -17.64
CA GLU A 593 -5.84 19.31 -16.35
C GLU A 593 -4.94 18.85 -15.19
N LEU A 594 -4.15 17.80 -15.39
CA LEU A 594 -3.16 17.34 -14.43
C LEU A 594 -2.14 18.43 -14.09
N ARG A 595 -1.54 19.07 -15.11
CA ARG A 595 -0.56 20.15 -14.93
C ARG A 595 -1.19 21.37 -14.28
N GLU A 596 -2.29 21.88 -14.84
CA GLU A 596 -2.84 23.20 -14.52
C GLU A 596 -3.77 23.21 -13.30
N VAL A 597 -4.38 22.07 -12.97
CA VAL A 597 -5.24 21.92 -11.80
C VAL A 597 -4.60 20.99 -10.77
N GLY A 598 -4.27 19.75 -11.16
CA GLY A 598 -3.80 18.69 -10.27
C GLY A 598 -2.47 18.99 -9.55
N HIS A 599 -1.51 19.57 -10.28
CA HIS A 599 -0.26 20.13 -9.78
C HIS A 599 -0.21 21.66 -9.93
N GLY A 600 -1.38 22.31 -10.02
CA GLY A 600 -1.58 23.67 -10.54
C GLY A 600 -0.78 24.82 -9.91
N ASP A 601 -0.11 24.60 -8.78
CA ASP A 601 0.80 25.59 -8.17
C ASP A 601 2.21 25.60 -8.79
N LYS A 602 2.53 24.61 -9.62
CA LYS A 602 3.82 24.46 -10.35
C LYS A 602 3.59 24.26 -11.86
N LYS A 603 2.40 24.66 -12.36
CA LYS A 603 1.97 24.48 -13.76
C LYS A 603 2.83 25.25 -14.78
N ASP A 604 3.42 26.35 -14.32
CA ASP A 604 4.19 27.30 -15.14
C ASP A 604 5.70 26.94 -15.17
N ASP A 605 6.09 25.86 -14.46
CA ASP A 605 7.47 25.37 -14.43
C ASP A 605 7.90 24.80 -15.80
N PRO A 606 9.12 25.07 -16.29
CA PRO A 606 9.52 24.75 -17.67
C PRO A 606 9.84 23.27 -17.93
N TRP A 607 9.89 22.43 -16.89
CA TRP A 607 10.29 21.02 -16.99
C TRP A 607 9.14 20.05 -17.29
N TRP A 608 7.88 20.50 -17.32
CA TRP A 608 6.76 19.64 -17.71
C TRP A 608 6.92 19.18 -19.18
N PRO A 609 6.86 17.86 -19.46
CA PRO A 609 6.63 17.36 -20.81
C PRO A 609 5.46 18.09 -21.50
N LYS A 610 5.56 18.30 -22.80
CA LYS A 610 4.50 18.93 -23.61
C LYS A 610 3.46 17.92 -24.08
N MET A 611 3.71 16.62 -23.95
CA MET A 611 2.82 15.54 -24.37
C MET A 611 2.49 15.61 -25.87
N GLN A 612 3.48 15.93 -26.70
CA GLN A 612 3.34 16.07 -28.16
C GLN A 612 4.02 14.93 -28.95
N THR A 613 4.66 13.98 -28.25
CA THR A 613 5.45 12.89 -28.85
C THR A 613 5.25 11.57 -28.13
N LEU A 614 5.53 10.47 -28.81
CA LEU A 614 5.49 9.11 -28.24
C LEU A 614 6.56 8.92 -27.15
N GLU A 615 7.72 9.58 -27.28
CA GLU A 615 8.78 9.58 -26.27
C GLU A 615 8.33 10.29 -24.97
N GLU A 616 7.72 11.48 -25.06
CA GLU A 616 7.18 12.16 -23.88
C GLU A 616 6.07 11.36 -23.20
N LEU A 617 5.19 10.72 -23.98
CA LEU A 617 4.11 9.88 -23.46
C LEU A 617 4.66 8.65 -22.73
N THR A 618 5.56 7.90 -23.37
CA THR A 618 6.13 6.68 -22.80
C THR A 618 6.95 6.99 -21.56
N GLN A 619 7.86 7.97 -21.59
CA GLN A 619 8.64 8.39 -20.43
C GLN A 619 7.75 8.89 -19.28
N THR A 620 6.66 9.62 -19.58
CA THR A 620 5.68 10.05 -18.56
C THR A 620 4.98 8.86 -17.91
N CYS A 621 4.47 7.92 -18.69
CA CYS A 621 3.81 6.71 -18.18
C CYS A 621 4.77 5.81 -17.39
N THR A 622 6.03 5.65 -17.83
CA THR A 622 7.07 4.93 -17.08
C THR A 622 7.33 5.58 -15.72
N THR A 623 7.50 6.90 -15.66
CA THR A 623 7.66 7.63 -14.38
C THR A 623 6.45 7.46 -13.46
N ILE A 624 5.22 7.57 -13.97
CA ILE A 624 4.00 7.37 -13.18
C ILE A 624 3.96 5.96 -12.58
N ILE A 625 4.22 4.94 -13.39
CA ILE A 625 4.18 3.54 -12.95
C ILE A 625 5.29 3.28 -11.93
N TRP A 626 6.53 3.75 -12.17
CA TRP A 626 7.65 3.63 -11.23
C TRP A 626 7.35 4.26 -9.86
N VAL A 627 6.79 5.48 -9.83
CA VAL A 627 6.42 6.18 -8.59
C VAL A 627 5.23 5.50 -7.88
N ALA A 628 4.32 4.93 -8.65
CA ALA A 628 3.18 4.19 -8.12
C ALA A 628 3.57 2.83 -7.53
N SER A 629 4.48 2.08 -8.17
CA SER A 629 4.86 0.72 -7.81
C SER A 629 6.17 0.63 -7.02
N ALA A 630 7.31 0.71 -7.70
CA ALA A 630 8.62 0.32 -7.19
C ALA A 630 9.25 1.34 -6.24
N LEU A 631 9.13 2.64 -6.54
CA LEU A 631 9.54 3.68 -5.59
C LEU A 631 8.71 3.59 -4.30
N HIS A 632 7.39 3.35 -4.42
CA HIS A 632 6.54 3.15 -3.24
C HIS A 632 6.96 1.92 -2.45
N ALA A 633 7.14 0.77 -3.10
CA ALA A 633 7.57 -0.46 -2.44
C ALA A 633 8.86 -0.26 -1.63
N ALA A 634 9.89 0.32 -2.27
CA ALA A 634 11.20 0.57 -1.67
C ALA A 634 11.16 1.47 -0.43
N VAL A 635 10.36 2.54 -0.44
CA VAL A 635 10.25 3.45 0.71
C VAL A 635 9.22 2.99 1.75
N ASN A 636 8.31 2.09 1.39
CA ASN A 636 7.17 1.69 2.24
C ASN A 636 7.41 0.38 2.99
N PHE A 637 7.74 -0.71 2.31
CA PHE A 637 7.72 -2.04 2.95
C PHE A 637 8.89 -2.26 3.92
N GLY A 638 9.99 -1.52 3.75
CA GLY A 638 11.12 -1.50 4.69
C GLY A 638 10.86 -0.78 6.02
N GLN A 639 9.67 -0.19 6.24
CA GLN A 639 9.40 0.59 7.45
C GLN A 639 9.49 -0.26 8.73
N TYR A 640 8.68 -1.31 8.91
CA TYR A 640 8.77 -2.17 10.09
C TYR A 640 10.09 -2.98 10.15
N PRO A 641 10.59 -3.60 9.06
CA PRO A 641 11.88 -4.31 9.09
C PRO A 641 13.08 -3.47 9.57
N TYR A 642 13.14 -2.17 9.23
CA TYR A 642 14.27 -1.32 9.63
C TYR A 642 13.98 -0.38 10.80
N ALA A 643 12.73 0.04 11.01
CA ALA A 643 12.33 1.00 12.05
C ALA A 643 11.48 0.39 13.19
N GLY A 644 11.08 -0.89 13.09
CA GLY A 644 10.39 -1.60 14.17
C GLY A 644 11.19 -1.55 15.47
N PHE A 645 12.47 -1.93 15.44
CA PHE A 645 13.40 -1.63 16.54
C PHE A 645 13.76 -0.13 16.55
N LEU A 646 12.91 0.68 17.18
CA LEU A 646 12.96 2.14 17.07
C LEU A 646 14.30 2.80 17.44
N PRO A 647 15.15 2.29 18.37
CA PRO A 647 16.47 2.87 18.60
C PRO A 647 17.39 2.90 17.37
N ASN A 648 17.07 2.13 16.31
CA ASN A 648 17.72 2.22 15.00
C ASN A 648 17.25 3.39 14.13
N ARG A 649 15.97 3.73 14.24
CA ARG A 649 15.26 4.73 13.43
C ARG A 649 14.44 5.62 14.38
N PRO A 650 15.10 6.31 15.32
CA PRO A 650 14.40 7.23 16.20
C PRO A 650 13.67 8.27 15.35
N THR A 651 12.47 8.64 15.77
CA THR A 651 11.57 9.52 15.00
C THR A 651 11.46 10.90 15.61
N ILE A 652 11.79 11.02 16.90
CA ILE A 652 11.84 12.25 17.70
C ILE A 652 13.15 12.24 18.48
N SER A 653 13.79 13.40 18.60
CA SER A 653 14.77 13.69 19.64
C SER A 653 14.21 14.73 20.61
N ARG A 654 14.46 14.57 21.90
CA ARG A 654 13.83 15.31 23.03
C ARG A 654 14.81 16.17 23.83
N ARG A 655 16.11 15.90 23.68
CA ARG A 655 17.22 16.64 24.29
C ARG A 655 18.14 17.19 23.19
N PHE A 656 19.01 18.12 23.54
CA PHE A 656 20.20 18.44 22.74
C PHE A 656 21.37 17.57 23.18
N MET A 657 22.48 17.58 22.43
CA MET A 657 23.71 16.89 22.82
C MET A 657 24.14 17.38 24.22
N PRO A 658 24.43 16.49 25.19
CA PRO A 658 24.99 16.89 26.47
C PRO A 658 26.34 17.61 26.30
N GLU A 659 26.62 18.57 27.17
CA GLU A 659 27.86 19.36 27.15
C GLU A 659 28.74 18.97 28.35
N PRO A 660 30.07 18.88 28.21
CA PRO A 660 30.95 18.49 29.32
C PRO A 660 30.72 19.33 30.58
N GLY A 661 30.49 18.65 31.70
CA GLY A 661 30.20 19.26 33.00
C GLY A 661 28.73 19.52 33.32
N THR A 662 27.76 19.18 32.43
CA THR A 662 26.33 19.16 32.82
C THR A 662 25.91 17.81 33.41
N PRO A 663 24.81 17.76 34.21
CA PRO A 663 24.29 16.50 34.75
C PRO A 663 23.93 15.47 33.67
N GLU A 664 23.51 15.90 32.49
CA GLU A 664 23.20 15.04 31.36
C GLU A 664 24.44 14.41 30.73
N TYR A 665 25.60 15.06 30.83
CA TYR A 665 26.88 14.50 30.39
C TYR A 665 27.38 13.46 31.40
N ALA A 666 27.24 13.72 32.70
CA ALA A 666 27.49 12.72 33.73
C ALA A 666 26.51 11.52 33.64
N GLU A 667 25.26 11.72 33.21
CA GLU A 667 24.32 10.65 32.85
C GLU A 667 24.82 9.85 31.63
N LEU A 668 25.39 10.51 30.62
CA LEU A 668 25.98 9.87 29.43
C LEU A 668 27.28 9.09 29.73
N GLU A 669 28.10 9.56 30.67
CA GLU A 669 29.31 8.89 31.15
C GLU A 669 28.99 7.64 31.99
N SER A 670 27.99 7.74 32.88
CA SER A 670 27.68 6.68 33.87
C SER A 670 26.61 5.69 33.43
N ASN A 671 25.71 6.08 32.51
CA ASN A 671 24.68 5.20 31.95
C ASN A 671 24.30 5.67 30.51
N PRO A 672 25.14 5.37 29.50
CA PRO A 672 24.94 5.86 28.15
C PRO A 672 23.63 5.39 27.50
N ASP A 673 23.17 4.18 27.83
CA ASP A 673 21.92 3.62 27.31
C ASP A 673 20.71 4.44 27.78
N LYS A 674 20.66 4.74 29.08
CA LYS A 674 19.61 5.60 29.67
C LYS A 674 19.67 7.02 29.11
N ALA A 675 20.87 7.57 28.89
CA ALA A 675 21.05 8.87 28.25
C ALA A 675 20.56 8.87 26.78
N TYR A 676 20.80 7.78 26.04
CA TYR A 676 20.33 7.57 24.68
C TYR A 676 18.79 7.49 24.62
N LEU A 677 18.19 6.63 25.43
CA LEU A 677 16.73 6.41 25.48
C LEU A 677 15.97 7.68 25.91
N LYS A 678 16.49 8.41 26.90
CA LYS A 678 15.97 9.75 27.30
C LYS A 678 16.14 10.83 26.23
N THR A 679 17.02 10.62 25.24
CA THR A 679 17.27 11.55 24.14
C THR A 679 16.40 11.25 22.92
N ILE A 680 16.20 9.98 22.55
CA ILE A 680 15.35 9.56 21.43
C ILE A 680 13.86 9.50 21.82
N THR A 681 12.98 9.03 20.92
CA THR A 681 11.54 8.86 21.13
C THR A 681 11.21 8.11 22.43
N SER A 682 10.29 8.64 23.24
CA SER A 682 9.82 8.01 24.49
C SER A 682 8.90 6.80 24.23
N GLN A 683 8.62 6.00 25.26
CA GLN A 683 7.89 4.73 25.17
C GLN A 683 6.51 4.87 24.50
N LEU A 684 5.70 5.83 24.94
CA LEU A 684 4.33 6.00 24.41
C LEU A 684 4.30 6.36 22.90
N PRO A 685 5.03 7.38 22.40
CA PRO A 685 5.15 7.61 20.96
C PRO A 685 5.88 6.49 20.21
N THR A 686 6.72 5.69 20.89
CA THR A 686 7.37 4.51 20.30
C THR A 686 6.36 3.42 19.96
N LEU A 687 5.46 3.07 20.87
CA LEU A 687 4.40 2.08 20.62
C LEU A 687 3.46 2.54 19.49
N LEU A 688 3.08 3.83 19.49
CA LEU A 688 2.33 4.44 18.39
C LEU A 688 3.06 4.33 17.03
N GLY A 689 4.35 4.64 17.02
CA GLY A 689 5.18 4.60 15.81
C GLY A 689 5.31 3.19 15.27
N ILE A 690 5.68 2.23 16.12
CA ILE A 690 5.90 0.82 15.76
C ILE A 690 4.63 0.17 15.22
N THR A 691 3.50 0.27 15.93
CA THR A 691 2.23 -0.34 15.47
C THR A 691 1.72 0.34 14.19
N LEU A 692 1.98 1.64 13.98
CA LEU A 692 1.67 2.28 12.70
C LEU A 692 2.51 1.68 11.55
N ILE A 693 3.82 1.58 11.70
CA ILE A 693 4.68 1.04 10.64
C ILE A 693 4.51 -0.46 10.43
N GLU A 694 4.09 -1.23 11.45
CA GLU A 694 3.63 -2.62 11.34
C GLU A 694 2.54 -2.73 10.27
N ILE A 695 1.49 -1.91 10.41
CA ILE A 695 0.37 -1.84 9.45
C ILE A 695 0.85 -1.39 8.07
N LEU A 696 1.67 -0.33 8.02
CA LEU A 696 2.19 0.24 6.78
C LEU A 696 3.31 -0.60 6.13
N SER A 697 3.62 -1.79 6.64
CA SER A 697 4.58 -2.73 6.02
C SER A 697 3.94 -4.07 5.62
N ARG A 698 2.66 -4.31 5.93
CA ARG A 698 1.99 -5.59 5.68
C ARG A 698 1.45 -5.71 4.25
N HIS A 699 1.87 -6.76 3.54
CA HIS A 699 1.31 -7.15 2.25
C HIS A 699 -0.12 -7.71 2.39
N SER A 700 -0.92 -7.57 1.32
CA SER A 700 -2.31 -7.98 1.26
C SER A 700 -2.52 -9.35 0.62
N SER A 701 -3.59 -10.05 1.00
CA SER A 701 -4.07 -11.25 0.32
C SER A 701 -4.81 -10.96 -1.00
N ASP A 702 -5.25 -9.72 -1.24
CA ASP A 702 -5.78 -9.26 -2.55
C ASP A 702 -4.94 -8.11 -3.15
N GLU A 703 -3.66 -8.04 -2.74
CA GLU A 703 -2.60 -7.34 -3.46
C GLU A 703 -2.60 -7.80 -4.92
N ILE A 704 -2.21 -6.90 -5.81
CA ILE A 704 -1.87 -7.27 -7.18
C ILE A 704 -0.44 -6.80 -7.37
N TYR A 705 0.42 -7.72 -7.77
CA TYR A 705 1.82 -7.38 -7.98
C TYR A 705 2.05 -6.79 -9.37
N LEU A 706 3.18 -6.12 -9.58
CA LEU A 706 3.60 -5.63 -10.89
C LEU A 706 3.74 -6.84 -11.83
N GLY A 707 3.29 -6.71 -13.09
CA GLY A 707 3.14 -7.87 -13.97
C GLY A 707 1.91 -8.76 -13.65
N GLN A 708 1.03 -8.36 -12.73
CA GLN A 708 -0.27 -9.00 -12.51
C GLN A 708 -1.44 -8.03 -12.77
N ARG A 709 -2.63 -8.57 -13.05
CA ARG A 709 -3.89 -7.83 -13.23
C ARG A 709 -5.06 -8.60 -12.61
N GLU A 710 -6.13 -7.88 -12.23
CA GLU A 710 -7.30 -8.45 -11.52
C GLU A 710 -8.13 -9.43 -12.39
N THR A 711 -8.03 -9.29 -13.70
CA THR A 711 -8.78 -10.07 -14.69
C THR A 711 -7.93 -10.15 -15.96
N PRO A 712 -7.70 -11.33 -16.55
CA PRO A 712 -6.87 -11.46 -17.74
C PRO A 712 -7.52 -10.80 -18.97
N GLU A 713 -8.85 -10.84 -19.09
CA GLU A 713 -9.57 -10.17 -20.20
C GLU A 713 -9.77 -8.65 -20.03
N TRP A 714 -8.83 -7.95 -19.36
CA TRP A 714 -8.84 -6.48 -19.20
C TRP A 714 -8.79 -5.71 -20.53
N THR A 715 -8.28 -6.37 -21.58
CA THR A 715 -8.47 -5.98 -22.98
C THR A 715 -8.81 -7.21 -23.83
N SER A 716 -9.29 -6.97 -25.05
CA SER A 716 -9.42 -7.96 -26.14
C SER A 716 -8.32 -7.84 -27.20
N ASP A 717 -7.45 -6.83 -27.12
CA ASP A 717 -6.32 -6.66 -28.04
C ASP A 717 -5.21 -7.66 -27.70
N LEU A 718 -4.90 -8.59 -28.61
CA LEU A 718 -3.98 -9.70 -28.34
C LEU A 718 -2.54 -9.20 -28.14
N GLU A 719 -2.09 -8.29 -28.98
CA GLU A 719 -0.73 -7.73 -28.97
C GLU A 719 -0.43 -7.02 -27.64
N ALA A 720 -1.44 -6.42 -27.01
CA ALA A 720 -1.35 -5.79 -25.70
C ALA A 720 -1.38 -6.78 -24.54
N LEU A 721 -1.95 -7.97 -24.72
CA LEU A 721 -1.88 -9.08 -23.77
C LEU A 721 -0.50 -9.76 -23.84
N GLU A 722 0.00 -10.06 -25.04
CA GLU A 722 1.33 -10.65 -25.27
C GLU A 722 2.45 -9.73 -24.78
N ALA A 723 2.35 -8.41 -24.98
CA ALA A 723 3.30 -7.44 -24.43
C ALA A 723 3.25 -7.38 -22.89
N PHE A 724 2.08 -7.62 -22.28
CA PHE A 724 1.96 -7.70 -20.82
C PHE A 724 2.53 -9.02 -20.29
N GLU A 725 2.35 -10.14 -21.00
CA GLU A 725 2.94 -11.44 -20.67
C GLU A 725 4.47 -11.36 -20.68
N ARG A 726 5.09 -10.78 -21.73
CA ARG A 726 6.53 -10.52 -21.78
C ARG A 726 7.03 -9.66 -20.60
N PHE A 727 6.23 -8.68 -20.16
CA PHE A 727 6.55 -7.86 -19.00
C PHE A 727 6.49 -8.66 -17.68
N SER A 728 5.48 -9.52 -17.52
CA SER A 728 5.37 -10.44 -16.38
C SER A 728 6.54 -11.43 -16.33
N GLU A 729 6.85 -12.08 -17.44
CA GLU A 729 8.03 -12.96 -17.57
C GLU A 729 9.33 -12.23 -17.20
N LYS A 730 9.50 -10.99 -17.69
CA LYS A 730 10.70 -10.20 -17.42
C LYS A 730 10.86 -9.86 -15.94
N LEU A 731 9.76 -9.68 -15.20
CA LEU A 731 9.82 -9.46 -13.76
C LEU A 731 10.19 -10.76 -13.01
N VAL A 732 9.73 -11.92 -13.46
CA VAL A 732 10.14 -13.22 -12.89
C VAL A 732 11.62 -13.54 -13.16
N GLU A 733 12.20 -13.10 -14.28
CA GLU A 733 13.67 -13.09 -14.43
C GLU A 733 14.35 -12.20 -13.37
N ILE A 734 13.83 -11.00 -13.12
CA ILE A 734 14.41 -10.03 -12.17
C ILE A 734 14.31 -10.54 -10.73
N GLU A 735 13.19 -11.19 -10.36
CA GLU A 735 13.04 -11.94 -9.10
C GLU A 735 14.21 -12.91 -8.89
N THR A 736 14.50 -13.74 -9.91
CA THR A 736 15.56 -14.74 -9.87
C THR A 736 16.93 -14.08 -9.68
N LYS A 737 17.25 -13.06 -10.48
CA LYS A 737 18.51 -12.29 -10.37
C LYS A 737 18.71 -11.67 -8.98
N ILE A 738 17.65 -11.16 -8.35
CA ILE A 738 17.73 -10.51 -7.04
C ILE A 738 18.09 -11.52 -5.95
N LEU A 739 17.60 -12.76 -6.05
CA LEU A 739 18.00 -13.85 -5.15
C LEU A 739 19.46 -14.26 -5.38
N GLU A 740 19.87 -14.48 -6.63
CA GLU A 740 21.26 -14.80 -7.00
C GLU A 740 22.25 -13.72 -6.51
N MET A 741 21.90 -12.44 -6.66
CA MET A 741 22.71 -11.33 -6.15
C MET A 741 22.75 -11.29 -4.61
N ASN A 742 21.65 -11.62 -3.92
CA ASN A 742 21.60 -11.64 -2.46
C ASN A 742 22.41 -12.79 -1.83
N GLU A 743 22.57 -13.92 -2.54
CA GLU A 743 23.45 -15.02 -2.14
C GLU A 743 24.94 -14.75 -2.43
N ASN A 744 25.25 -13.80 -3.31
CA ASN A 744 26.62 -13.47 -3.71
C ASN A 744 27.36 -12.69 -2.62
N ILE A 745 28.20 -13.40 -1.85
CA ILE A 745 29.04 -12.86 -0.77
C ILE A 745 30.00 -11.71 -1.16
N MET A 746 30.21 -11.46 -2.46
CA MET A 746 30.98 -10.31 -2.94
C MET A 746 30.18 -9.00 -2.92
N LEU A 747 28.84 -9.07 -2.97
CA LEU A 747 27.92 -7.93 -2.96
C LEU A 747 27.56 -7.55 -1.50
N ARG A 748 28.57 -7.05 -0.79
CA ARG A 748 28.55 -6.81 0.67
C ARG A 748 27.42 -5.88 1.14
N ASN A 749 27.02 -4.90 0.33
CA ASN A 749 25.98 -3.93 0.67
C ASN A 749 24.57 -4.51 0.58
N ARG A 750 24.38 -5.68 -0.06
CA ARG A 750 23.08 -6.37 -0.17
C ARG A 750 22.61 -7.07 1.09
N THR A 751 23.52 -7.38 2.02
CA THR A 751 23.23 -8.22 3.20
C THR A 751 23.82 -7.67 4.50
N GLY A 752 25.02 -7.07 4.44
CA GLY A 752 25.64 -6.32 5.54
C GLY A 752 25.97 -7.13 6.82
N PRO A 753 26.46 -6.47 7.89
CA PRO A 753 26.90 -7.12 9.14
C PRO A 753 25.74 -7.63 10.02
N VAL A 754 24.54 -7.70 9.45
CA VAL A 754 23.24 -7.94 10.10
C VAL A 754 22.45 -9.04 9.40
N ASN A 755 22.96 -9.58 8.30
CA ASN A 755 22.40 -10.74 7.60
C ASN A 755 20.93 -10.57 7.15
N VAL A 756 20.58 -9.43 6.54
CA VAL A 756 19.28 -9.21 5.88
C VAL A 756 19.48 -9.01 4.38
N PRO A 757 19.11 -9.97 3.53
CA PRO A 757 19.05 -9.78 2.08
C PRO A 757 18.19 -8.57 1.68
N TYR A 758 18.71 -7.74 0.78
CA TYR A 758 17.93 -6.64 0.20
C TYR A 758 16.90 -7.21 -0.78
N THR A 759 15.64 -7.26 -0.34
CA THR A 759 14.52 -7.79 -1.10
C THR A 759 13.39 -6.77 -1.30
N LEU A 760 13.56 -5.50 -0.90
CA LEU A 760 12.53 -4.44 -1.03
C LEU A 760 12.21 -4.04 -2.48
N LEU A 761 12.96 -4.59 -3.43
CA LEU A 761 12.76 -4.43 -4.87
C LEU A 761 12.54 -5.79 -5.58
N TYR A 762 12.07 -6.82 -4.87
CA TYR A 762 11.70 -8.10 -5.47
C TYR A 762 10.27 -8.05 -6.02
N PRO A 763 9.99 -8.36 -7.30
CA PRO A 763 8.65 -8.17 -7.88
C PRO A 763 7.46 -8.91 -7.26
N SER A 764 7.61 -10.16 -6.81
CA SER A 764 6.48 -11.04 -6.43
C SER A 764 5.42 -11.21 -7.52
N THR A 765 5.80 -10.98 -8.79
CA THR A 765 4.99 -11.25 -9.97
C THR A 765 4.61 -12.73 -10.06
N SER A 766 5.48 -13.64 -9.61
CA SER A 766 5.16 -15.07 -9.54
C SER A 766 4.22 -15.46 -8.40
N ASP A 767 3.92 -14.57 -7.45
CA ASP A 767 3.13 -14.90 -6.26
C ASP A 767 1.62 -14.75 -6.52
N TYR A 768 0.95 -15.89 -6.65
CA TYR A 768 -0.51 -16.01 -6.70
C TYR A 768 -1.09 -16.70 -5.45
N SER A 769 -0.29 -16.87 -4.39
CA SER A 769 -0.67 -17.60 -3.16
C SER A 769 -1.78 -16.91 -2.36
N LYS A 770 -1.91 -15.58 -2.51
CA LYS A 770 -2.80 -14.72 -1.71
C LYS A 770 -2.51 -14.74 -0.21
N VAL A 771 -1.27 -15.04 0.18
CA VAL A 771 -0.82 -14.94 1.57
C VAL A 771 -0.35 -13.52 1.86
N GLY A 772 -1.19 -12.72 2.52
CA GLY A 772 -0.76 -11.45 3.12
C GLY A 772 0.18 -11.69 4.31
N GLY A 773 1.07 -10.73 4.61
CA GLY A 773 1.98 -10.88 5.75
C GLY A 773 2.86 -9.66 6.05
N LEU A 774 3.54 -9.71 7.20
CA LEU A 774 4.90 -9.14 7.31
C LEU A 774 5.83 -10.23 6.77
N THR A 775 5.98 -10.32 5.45
CA THR A 775 6.76 -11.38 4.84
C THR A 775 8.26 -11.11 5.08
N GLY A 776 8.94 -12.04 5.76
CA GLY A 776 10.40 -12.05 5.91
C GLY A 776 11.17 -12.32 4.60
N HIS A 777 10.43 -12.41 3.50
CA HIS A 777 10.91 -12.51 2.14
C HIS A 777 10.18 -11.44 1.31
N GLN A 778 10.90 -10.81 0.37
CA GLN A 778 10.33 -10.31 -0.89
C GLN A 778 9.30 -9.16 -0.76
N GLY A 779 9.78 -7.93 -0.95
CA GLY A 779 8.97 -6.71 -0.98
C GLY A 779 8.30 -6.50 -2.33
N GLY A 780 7.30 -7.33 -2.62
CA GLY A 780 6.54 -7.39 -3.88
C GLY A 780 6.12 -6.04 -4.46
N PHE A 781 6.23 -5.86 -5.77
CA PHE A 781 5.94 -4.59 -6.41
C PHE A 781 4.46 -4.29 -6.51
N LYS A 782 4.09 -3.10 -6.04
CA LYS A 782 2.69 -2.69 -5.94
C LYS A 782 2.03 -2.38 -7.29
N VAL A 783 0.90 -3.04 -7.53
CA VAL A 783 -0.29 -2.45 -8.20
C VAL A 783 -1.27 -2.02 -7.09
N ARG A 784 -0.68 -1.25 -6.15
CA ARG A 784 -1.17 -0.70 -4.87
C ARG A 784 -2.43 -1.33 -4.26
N ARG A 785 -2.30 -2.30 -3.35
CA ARG A 785 -3.41 -2.73 -2.48
C ARG A 785 -3.03 -3.33 -1.11
N TRP A 786 -3.77 -2.90 -0.10
CA TRP A 786 -3.85 -3.46 1.27
C TRP A 786 -5.15 -4.30 1.40
N GLU A 787 -5.31 -5.33 2.26
CA GLU A 787 -6.53 -6.12 2.65
C GLU A 787 -6.03 -7.51 3.15
N PHE A 788 -6.56 -8.11 4.22
CA PHE A 788 -6.37 -9.55 4.50
C PHE A 788 -7.72 -10.28 4.42
N GLU A 789 -7.71 -11.57 4.11
CA GLU A 789 -8.74 -12.51 4.59
C GLU A 789 -8.17 -13.93 4.80
N SER A 790 -8.91 -14.75 5.55
CA SER A 790 -8.52 -16.06 6.06
C SER A 790 -9.33 -17.20 5.43
N ASP A 791 -8.69 -18.33 5.14
CA ASP A 791 -9.39 -19.52 4.63
C ASP A 791 -10.05 -20.38 5.75
N CYS A 792 -11.04 -21.18 5.35
CA CYS A 792 -12.01 -21.82 6.22
C CYS A 792 -11.63 -23.25 6.65
N LEU A 793 -11.42 -23.48 7.96
CA LEU A 793 -11.36 -24.84 8.54
C LEU A 793 -12.71 -25.28 9.14
N PHE A 794 -13.56 -25.91 8.34
CA PHE A 794 -14.77 -26.60 8.84
C PHE A 794 -15.18 -27.83 8.00
N GLN A 795 -14.53 -28.98 8.22
CA GLN A 795 -15.17 -30.29 8.42
C GLN A 795 -14.15 -31.44 8.61
N ASN A 796 -14.15 -32.07 9.79
CA ASN A 796 -14.45 -33.50 9.98
C ASN A 796 -14.03 -34.04 11.36
N VAL A 797 -14.93 -33.99 12.35
CA VAL A 797 -14.85 -34.81 13.57
C VAL A 797 -16.26 -35.28 13.95
N LYS A 798 -16.67 -36.51 13.59
CA LYS A 798 -17.91 -37.11 14.12
C LYS A 798 -18.07 -38.65 14.01
N ALA A 799 -17.39 -39.41 14.86
CA ALA A 799 -17.74 -40.77 15.36
C ALA A 799 -16.63 -41.26 16.29
N ARG A 800 -16.80 -42.05 17.38
CA ARG A 800 -17.91 -42.54 18.26
C ARG A 800 -17.20 -43.06 19.54
N GLY A 801 -17.76 -43.25 20.75
CA GLY A 801 -19.09 -43.01 21.35
C GLY A 801 -18.93 -42.42 22.78
N GLN A 802 -19.98 -42.15 23.59
CA GLN A 802 -20.77 -43.09 24.44
C GLN A 802 -19.90 -43.96 25.37
N SER A 803 -20.18 -44.13 26.67
CA SER A 803 -21.36 -43.87 27.55
C SER A 803 -21.35 -42.46 28.22
N GLU A 804 -22.43 -41.85 28.75
CA GLU A 804 -23.42 -42.26 29.80
C GLU A 804 -22.74 -42.57 31.16
N ILE A 805 -23.20 -42.12 32.34
CA ILE A 805 -24.54 -41.71 32.83
C ILE A 805 -24.49 -40.37 33.64
N SER A 806 -25.68 -39.81 33.95
CA SER A 806 -25.98 -38.63 34.80
C SER A 806 -25.71 -38.85 36.32
N THR A 807 -26.01 -37.96 37.29
CA THR A 807 -26.90 -36.76 37.38
C THR A 807 -26.56 -35.89 38.62
N ASN A 808 -26.89 -34.58 38.55
CA ASN A 808 -27.30 -33.67 39.66
C ASN A 808 -26.36 -33.30 40.83
N GLY A 809 -26.31 -31.99 41.10
CA GLY A 809 -26.14 -31.36 42.43
C GLY A 809 -24.71 -31.22 42.98
N ASP A 810 -24.42 -30.26 43.87
CA ASP A 810 -25.11 -28.98 44.15
C ASP A 810 -24.22 -28.05 45.01
N VAL A 811 -24.58 -26.76 45.08
CA VAL A 811 -24.36 -25.83 46.23
C VAL A 811 -22.95 -25.71 46.90
N GLU A 812 -22.32 -24.55 46.62
CA GLU A 812 -21.64 -23.62 47.56
C GLU A 812 -20.30 -23.89 48.32
N LEU A 813 -19.56 -22.78 48.49
CA LEU A 813 -18.76 -22.29 49.64
C LEU A 813 -17.76 -23.20 50.40
N GLY A 814 -16.53 -22.71 50.66
CA GLY A 814 -15.61 -23.39 51.60
C GLY A 814 -14.19 -22.81 51.76
N THR A 815 -14.06 -21.68 52.42
CA THR A 815 -12.81 -21.00 52.81
C THR A 815 -11.73 -21.82 53.56
N ARG A 816 -10.44 -21.56 53.26
CA ARG A 816 -9.28 -21.45 54.22
C ARG A 816 -8.89 -22.73 55.03
N HIS A 817 -7.69 -22.90 55.61
CA HIS A 817 -6.54 -21.99 55.86
C HIS A 817 -5.17 -22.74 55.77
N ARG A 818 -4.10 -22.02 56.14
CA ARG A 818 -2.67 -22.45 56.16
C ARG A 818 -2.38 -23.56 57.18
N GLU A 819 -1.23 -24.24 57.03
CA GLU A 819 -0.12 -24.14 58.03
C GLU A 819 1.25 -24.61 57.48
N SER A 820 2.31 -24.54 58.30
CA SER A 820 3.77 -24.67 58.00
C SER A 820 4.44 -25.51 59.12
N PRO A 821 5.75 -25.46 59.55
CA PRO A 821 7.01 -24.81 59.08
C PRO A 821 8.38 -25.60 59.33
N PHE A 822 9.56 -24.94 59.15
CA PHE A 822 10.93 -25.16 59.77
C PHE A 822 11.67 -26.55 59.54
N GLU A 823 13.03 -26.76 59.53
CA GLU A 823 14.25 -25.93 59.37
C GLU A 823 15.60 -26.73 59.13
N SER A 824 16.57 -26.17 58.36
CA SER A 824 18.07 -26.36 58.45
C SER A 824 18.71 -27.75 58.08
N ARG A 825 20.04 -27.98 57.89
CA ARG A 825 21.32 -27.24 58.17
C ARG A 825 22.56 -27.71 57.32
N LEU A 826 23.31 -26.77 56.72
CA LEU A 826 24.80 -26.65 56.49
C LEU A 826 25.80 -27.81 56.13
N LYS A 827 26.61 -27.61 55.04
CA LYS A 827 28.12 -27.73 54.86
C LYS A 827 28.51 -28.11 53.39
N ARG A 828 29.71 -27.86 52.80
CA ARG A 828 30.78 -26.80 52.85
C ARG A 828 31.86 -27.12 51.76
N ILE A 829 32.77 -26.18 51.43
CA ILE A 829 34.09 -26.29 50.70
C ILE A 829 34.13 -25.81 49.21
N THR A 830 35.27 -25.19 48.84
CA THR A 830 35.78 -24.64 47.55
C THR A 830 37.34 -24.77 47.56
N PRO A 831 38.16 -24.32 46.56
CA PRO A 831 37.95 -23.70 45.24
C PRO A 831 38.51 -24.61 44.09
N ASP A 832 39.30 -24.28 43.03
CA ASP A 832 39.99 -23.06 42.54
C ASP A 832 40.49 -23.20 41.05
N CYS A 833 41.24 -22.20 40.54
CA CYS A 833 42.17 -22.15 39.38
C CYS A 833 41.68 -21.69 37.98
N GLN A 834 42.55 -20.91 37.32
CA GLN A 834 42.44 -20.29 35.98
C GLN A 834 43.41 -20.94 34.97
N PHE A 835 43.31 -20.63 33.67
CA PHE A 835 44.42 -20.09 32.84
C PHE A 835 43.93 -19.62 31.45
N GLU A 836 44.75 -18.80 30.75
CA GLU A 836 44.46 -18.16 29.44
C GLU A 836 45.61 -18.46 28.40
N PRO A 837 45.90 -17.70 27.31
CA PRO A 837 45.84 -18.21 25.93
C PRO A 837 47.21 -18.34 25.20
N SER A 838 47.26 -18.92 23.98
CA SER A 838 48.31 -18.61 22.98
C SER A 838 48.00 -19.03 21.52
N PHE A 839 47.93 -18.03 20.63
CA PHE A 839 48.71 -17.80 19.39
C PHE A 839 49.21 -18.91 18.42
N CYS A 840 49.42 -18.44 17.18
CA CYS A 840 50.26 -18.97 16.07
C CYS A 840 49.69 -20.12 15.21
N SER A 841 50.05 -20.26 13.91
CA SER A 841 50.55 -19.31 12.88
C SER A 841 50.74 -20.06 11.54
N GLU A 842 50.71 -19.35 10.40
CA GLU A 842 51.43 -19.74 9.16
C GLU A 842 51.00 -21.05 8.43
N ASN A 843 51.35 -21.31 7.16
CA ASN A 843 51.49 -20.46 5.95
C ASN A 843 51.39 -21.36 4.70
N ASN A 844 51.26 -20.77 3.49
CA ASN A 844 51.27 -21.44 2.17
C ASN A 844 50.08 -22.41 1.90
N GLY A 845 49.47 -22.52 0.71
CA GLY A 845 49.67 -21.81 -0.56
C GLY A 845 50.54 -22.55 -1.58
N PHE A 846 49.95 -23.09 -2.65
CA PHE A 846 50.52 -23.03 -4.02
C PHE A 846 49.49 -23.36 -5.11
N ASN A 847 49.76 -22.90 -6.34
CA ASN A 847 48.94 -23.16 -7.54
C ASN A 847 49.24 -24.51 -8.19
N SER A 848 48.24 -25.12 -8.84
CA SER A 848 48.39 -25.59 -10.23
C SER A 848 47.06 -25.94 -10.91
N LYS A 849 46.82 -25.34 -12.09
CA LYS A 849 45.81 -25.79 -13.07
C LYS A 849 46.14 -27.19 -13.60
N LEU A 850 45.12 -27.95 -14.03
CA LEU A 850 45.14 -28.67 -15.30
C LEU A 850 43.70 -28.84 -15.84
N GLU A 851 43.54 -29.36 -17.05
CA GLU A 851 42.37 -29.12 -17.90
C GLU A 851 41.55 -30.37 -18.28
N MET A 852 40.34 -30.11 -18.80
CA MET A 852 39.53 -30.91 -19.74
C MET A 852 38.81 -32.21 -19.30
N ASN A 853 37.48 -32.13 -19.40
CA ASN A 853 36.57 -33.04 -20.11
C ASN A 853 36.59 -34.56 -19.81
N THR A 854 35.49 -35.06 -19.24
CA THR A 854 34.55 -35.95 -19.97
C THR A 854 33.20 -36.12 -19.24
N MET A 855 32.19 -36.62 -19.95
CA MET A 855 30.83 -36.84 -19.42
C MET A 855 30.76 -38.07 -18.50
N GLY A 856 29.96 -38.02 -17.43
CA GLY A 856 29.67 -39.18 -16.58
C GLY A 856 28.43 -38.98 -15.70
N LEU A 857 27.37 -39.74 -15.96
CA LEU A 857 26.15 -39.78 -15.14
C LEU A 857 26.17 -41.00 -14.18
N ARG A 858 25.37 -40.89 -13.10
CA ARG A 858 25.29 -41.78 -11.91
C ARG A 858 26.43 -41.53 -10.90
N GLY A 859 26.20 -41.49 -9.59
CA GLY A 859 24.93 -41.57 -8.85
C GLY A 859 25.07 -42.44 -7.60
N CYS A 860 24.76 -41.89 -6.41
CA CYS A 860 24.88 -42.58 -5.13
C CYS A 860 23.56 -42.60 -4.34
N TYR A 861 23.41 -43.65 -3.54
CA TYR A 861 22.22 -43.96 -2.73
C TYR A 861 22.36 -43.45 -1.30
N THR A 862 21.24 -43.35 -0.58
CA THR A 862 21.17 -43.73 0.84
C THR A 862 19.82 -44.42 1.08
N VAL A 863 19.78 -45.36 2.04
CA VAL A 863 18.74 -46.39 2.15
C VAL A 863 17.80 -46.13 3.32
N VAL A 864 16.51 -46.41 3.14
CA VAL A 864 15.51 -46.55 4.21
C VAL A 864 15.04 -48.00 4.29
N ARG A 865 15.06 -48.57 5.49
CA ARG A 865 14.24 -49.74 5.89
C ARG A 865 13.50 -49.33 7.17
N SER A 866 12.17 -49.32 7.31
CA SER A 866 11.08 -50.22 6.85
C SER A 866 10.90 -51.46 7.73
N TYR A 867 9.72 -51.62 8.33
CA TYR A 867 9.23 -52.89 8.87
C TYR A 867 7.71 -53.05 8.62
N GLN A 868 7.37 -53.97 7.71
CA GLN A 868 6.14 -54.79 7.61
C GLN A 868 4.74 -54.11 7.53
N GLY A 869 3.86 -54.41 6.55
CA GLY A 869 4.07 -55.14 5.29
C GLY A 869 2.79 -55.70 4.61
N TRP A 870 2.80 -55.75 3.26
CA TRP A 870 1.92 -56.51 2.34
C TRP A 870 0.44 -56.08 2.25
N THR A 871 -0.29 -56.20 1.13
CA THR A 871 -0.13 -57.03 -0.10
C THR A 871 -0.44 -56.24 -1.41
N VAL A 872 -0.08 -56.79 -2.57
CA VAL A 872 0.00 -56.16 -3.92
C VAL A 872 -1.08 -56.64 -4.91
N VAL A 873 -1.56 -55.76 -5.81
CA VAL A 873 -1.92 -56.07 -7.23
C VAL A 873 -1.52 -54.88 -8.14
N PHE A 874 -1.22 -55.14 -9.42
CA PHE A 874 -0.61 -54.21 -10.40
C PHE A 874 -1.56 -53.62 -11.46
N SER A 875 -1.17 -52.47 -12.05
CA SER A 875 -1.02 -52.18 -13.50
C SER A 875 -1.33 -50.71 -13.84
N GLY A 876 -0.73 -50.06 -14.85
CA GLY A 876 0.34 -50.47 -15.79
C GLY A 876 1.02 -49.25 -16.44
N LEU A 877 2.16 -49.45 -17.12
CA LEU A 877 3.05 -48.37 -17.61
C LEU A 877 2.93 -48.09 -19.13
N CYS A 878 3.58 -46.99 -19.54
CA CYS A 878 4.34 -46.80 -20.80
C CYS A 878 3.70 -46.20 -22.08
N SER A 879 4.28 -45.06 -22.49
CA SER A 879 5.09 -44.92 -23.72
C SER A 879 4.44 -44.86 -25.12
N ALA A 880 4.27 -43.63 -25.61
CA ALA A 880 4.88 -43.08 -26.84
C ALA A 880 4.78 -43.81 -28.21
N ILE A 881 4.19 -43.06 -29.17
CA ILE A 881 4.57 -42.93 -30.60
C ILE A 881 4.55 -44.21 -31.48
N ARG A 882 3.57 -44.29 -32.41
CA ARG A 882 3.81 -44.30 -33.88
C ARG A 882 2.51 -44.33 -34.72
N GLY A 883 2.38 -43.34 -35.61
CA GLY A 883 1.94 -43.50 -37.01
C GLY A 883 0.55 -44.04 -37.35
N ALA A 884 -0.40 -43.13 -37.55
CA ALA A 884 -1.34 -43.13 -38.68
C ALA A 884 -1.63 -41.66 -39.06
#